data_AF-A0AA97GRQ2-F1
#
_entry.id   AF-A0AA97GRQ2-F1
#
_cell.length_a   1.000
_cell.length_b   1.000
_cell.length_c   1.000
_cell.angle_alpha   90.00
_cell.angle_beta   90.00
_cell.angle_gamma   90.00
#
_symmetry.space_group_name_H-M   'P 1'
#
loop_
_entity.id
_entity.type
_entity.pdbx_description
1 polymer ?
#
loop_
_entity_poly.entity_id
_entity_poly.type
_entity_poly.pdbx_seq_one_letter_code
_entity_poly.pdbx_strand_id
1 'polypeptide(L)'
;MAKDKKKGFFSWLGFGRKNEEDTQKTDHQQTNTADEAEKQQQEQEVAIDIATAEAERQHQAEQAAIKAAEDEAQRQYEEQQAAIETATEQAEKEREAQIAAIQAAQEQAELERQKAEEARLIAEQAERERLEAEAMRVAEVEMERQRQAELAAIQAAEEALEQQRQADLATIKAAEEQAERERQEAEAARLAEEQAERERQEAEAARLAEEQAERERQEAEAARLAEEQAERERQEAEAARLAEEQAERERQEAEAARLAEEQAERERQEAEAARLAEEQAERERQEAEAARLAEEQAERERQEAEAARLAEEQAERERQEAEAARLAEEQAERERQEAEAARLAEEQAERERQEAEAARLAEEQAERERQEAEAERLRLEEEKNNSPTEQEKPKKEGFFARLKKGLLKTRQNLGSGFLGLFSGKKIDDDLFDELEEQLLIADVGVDTTRKIINNLTAHASRKDLKDAEALYGKLREEMSDILAKVDKPLEIEDKKPYVILMVGVNGVGKTTTIGKLARQYQSEGKSVMLAAGDTFRAAAVEQLQVWGERNKIPVVAQHTGADPASVIFDAIQSAQAKGADVLIADTAGRLQNKSHLMEELKKIVRVMKKLDENAPHEIMLTLDASTGQNAVSQAKLFDEAVGLTGITLTKLDGTAKGGVIFSIADQFGIPIRYIGIGEGIEDLRPFKADDFIEALFAREE
;
A
#
# COMPACT_ATOMS: atom_id res chain seq x y z
N MET A 1 63.26 12.64 -45.90
CA MET A 1 64.69 12.72 -46.28
C MET A 1 64.79 13.01 -47.79
N ALA A 2 65.83 13.75 -48.19
CA ALA A 2 66.60 13.75 -49.45
C ALA A 2 65.94 13.23 -50.77
N LYS A 3 65.83 14.03 -51.86
CA LYS A 3 66.89 14.46 -52.84
C LYS A 3 67.49 13.27 -53.61
N ASP A 4 67.36 13.17 -54.94
CA ASP A 4 68.12 13.95 -55.96
C ASP A 4 67.31 14.10 -57.29
N LYS A 5 67.44 15.11 -58.18
CA LYS A 5 68.58 15.75 -58.90
C LYS A 5 69.22 14.85 -60.00
N LYS A 6 69.62 15.34 -61.20
CA LYS A 6 69.45 16.64 -61.91
C LYS A 6 69.98 16.56 -63.37
N LYS A 7 69.55 17.50 -64.24
CA LYS A 7 70.19 17.99 -65.51
C LYS A 7 70.25 17.02 -66.71
N GLY A 8 70.33 17.45 -67.98
CA GLY A 8 70.26 18.78 -68.65
C GLY A 8 70.77 18.66 -70.12
N PHE A 9 70.13 19.18 -71.19
CA PHE A 9 69.97 20.57 -71.71
C PHE A 9 71.05 21.00 -72.75
N PHE A 10 70.64 21.67 -73.86
CA PHE A 10 71.42 22.33 -74.98
C PHE A 10 71.96 21.39 -76.13
N SER A 11 72.34 21.78 -77.37
CA SER A 11 72.14 22.94 -78.31
C SER A 11 73.15 22.85 -79.50
N TRP A 12 73.01 23.36 -80.74
CA TRP A 12 71.90 23.78 -81.63
C TRP A 12 72.48 24.27 -83.00
N LEU A 13 71.88 23.86 -84.15
CA LEU A 13 72.06 24.42 -85.53
C LEU A 13 73.41 24.23 -86.30
N GLY A 14 73.34 24.03 -87.63
CA GLY A 14 74.31 24.65 -88.57
C GLY A 14 74.71 23.93 -89.90
N PHE A 15 74.28 24.48 -91.05
CA PHE A 15 74.89 24.42 -92.42
C PHE A 15 75.15 23.06 -93.15
N GLY A 16 75.28 22.95 -94.48
CA GLY A 16 74.95 23.90 -95.58
C GLY A 16 76.00 24.04 -96.72
N ARG A 17 75.76 23.41 -97.91
CA ARG A 17 76.50 23.55 -99.22
C ARG A 17 77.97 23.06 -99.24
N LYS A 18 78.67 22.78 -100.37
CA LYS A 18 78.40 22.59 -101.83
C LYS A 18 79.58 21.77 -102.41
N ASN A 19 79.53 21.33 -103.68
CA ASN A 19 80.68 21.43 -104.61
C ASN A 19 80.25 21.30 -106.09
N GLU A 20 80.85 22.15 -106.92
CA GLU A 20 80.90 22.21 -108.40
C GLU A 20 82.29 21.64 -108.84
N GLU A 21 82.71 21.41 -110.08
CA GLU A 21 82.21 21.47 -111.48
C GLU A 21 83.24 20.68 -112.35
N ASP A 22 82.96 20.35 -113.64
CA ASP A 22 83.86 20.80 -114.74
C ASP A 22 83.38 20.48 -116.20
N THR A 23 83.24 21.57 -116.96
CA THR A 23 83.58 21.86 -118.38
C THR A 23 83.38 20.91 -119.61
N GLN A 24 82.57 21.44 -120.55
CA GLN A 24 82.88 21.80 -121.98
C GLN A 24 82.75 20.81 -123.19
N LYS A 25 81.74 21.14 -124.04
CA LYS A 25 81.72 21.35 -125.53
C LYS A 25 82.46 20.41 -126.52
N THR A 26 81.74 19.95 -127.56
CA THR A 26 81.78 20.49 -128.97
C THR A 26 80.72 19.86 -129.90
N ASP A 27 80.32 20.58 -130.96
CA ASP A 27 79.43 20.12 -132.06
C ASP A 27 80.08 19.09 -133.01
N HIS A 28 79.31 18.13 -133.57
CA HIS A 28 78.96 18.12 -135.01
C HIS A 28 78.18 16.88 -135.52
N GLN A 29 77.46 17.11 -136.62
CA GLN A 29 77.00 16.19 -137.69
C GLN A 29 75.82 15.21 -137.45
N GLN A 30 74.76 15.50 -138.22
CA GLN A 30 73.69 14.58 -138.61
C GLN A 30 74.23 13.52 -139.61
N THR A 31 73.71 12.29 -139.56
CA THR A 31 72.88 11.66 -140.63
C THR A 31 72.61 10.18 -140.32
N ASN A 32 71.35 9.83 -140.00
CA ASN A 32 70.65 8.57 -140.36
C ASN A 32 69.31 8.48 -139.58
N THR A 33 68.43 9.45 -139.79
CA THR A 33 67.12 9.54 -139.13
C THR A 33 66.03 8.87 -139.97
N ALA A 34 65.74 7.59 -139.68
CA ALA A 34 64.46 6.92 -139.98
C ALA A 34 64.37 5.59 -139.19
N ASP A 35 65.15 4.58 -139.60
CA ASP A 35 65.05 3.20 -139.07
C ASP A 35 65.39 3.07 -137.58
N GLU A 36 66.37 3.84 -137.07
CA GLU A 36 66.71 3.81 -135.63
C GLU A 36 65.62 4.45 -134.74
N ALA A 37 64.82 5.37 -135.28
CA ALA A 37 63.76 6.04 -134.54
C ALA A 37 62.51 5.14 -134.38
N GLU A 38 62.08 4.45 -135.45
CA GLU A 38 60.99 3.47 -135.36
C GLU A 38 61.37 2.29 -134.47
N LYS A 39 62.62 1.83 -134.53
CA LYS A 39 63.10 0.75 -133.66
C LYS A 39 63.18 1.17 -132.19
N GLN A 40 63.64 2.38 -131.89
CA GLN A 40 63.61 2.92 -130.52
C GLN A 40 62.19 3.16 -130.01
N GLN A 41 61.24 3.53 -130.88
CA GLN A 41 59.83 3.64 -130.49
C GLN A 41 59.20 2.28 -130.16
N GLN A 42 59.44 1.24 -130.96
CA GLN A 42 58.98 -0.11 -130.64
C GLN A 42 59.65 -0.68 -129.38
N GLU A 43 60.95 -0.45 -129.19
CA GLU A 43 61.66 -0.86 -127.96
C GLU A 43 61.16 -0.09 -126.72
N GLN A 44 60.75 1.19 -126.86
CA GLN A 44 60.09 1.96 -125.78
C GLN A 44 58.65 1.49 -125.50
N GLU A 45 57.85 1.21 -126.52
CA GLU A 45 56.46 0.76 -126.37
C GLU A 45 56.40 -0.60 -125.65
N VAL A 46 57.25 -1.55 -126.06
CA VAL A 46 57.42 -2.85 -125.36
C VAL A 46 57.93 -2.66 -123.92
N ALA A 47 58.84 -1.71 -123.66
CA ALA A 47 59.30 -1.44 -122.31
C ALA A 47 58.21 -0.82 -121.41
N ILE A 48 57.32 0.02 -121.97
CA ILE A 48 56.17 0.60 -121.28
C ILE A 48 55.13 -0.48 -120.98
N ASP A 49 54.84 -1.38 -121.92
CA ASP A 49 53.92 -2.50 -121.70
C ASP A 49 54.42 -3.46 -120.60
N ILE A 50 55.73 -3.77 -120.60
CA ILE A 50 56.35 -4.60 -119.54
C ILE A 50 56.26 -3.89 -118.19
N ALA A 51 56.62 -2.60 -118.11
CA ALA A 51 56.56 -1.83 -116.87
C ALA A 51 55.11 -1.68 -116.35
N THR A 52 54.13 -1.56 -117.25
CA THR A 52 52.71 -1.51 -116.90
C THR A 52 52.22 -2.85 -116.38
N ALA A 53 52.57 -3.96 -117.02
CA ALA A 53 52.25 -5.31 -116.55
C ALA A 53 52.94 -5.66 -115.22
N GLU A 54 54.15 -5.15 -114.96
CA GLU A 54 54.81 -5.28 -113.67
C GLU A 54 54.12 -4.44 -112.57
N ALA A 55 53.72 -3.20 -112.88
CA ALA A 55 52.95 -2.36 -111.96
C ALA A 55 51.56 -2.95 -111.63
N GLU A 56 50.85 -3.51 -112.62
CA GLU A 56 49.59 -4.22 -112.40
C GLU A 56 49.77 -5.45 -111.51
N ARG A 57 50.85 -6.23 -111.70
CA ARG A 57 51.19 -7.36 -110.82
C ARG A 57 51.54 -6.92 -109.41
N GLN A 58 52.28 -5.82 -109.25
CA GLN A 58 52.58 -5.27 -107.92
C GLN A 58 51.31 -4.80 -107.21
N HIS A 59 50.44 -4.07 -107.90
CA HIS A 59 49.15 -3.63 -107.35
C HIS A 59 48.23 -4.81 -107.00
N GLN A 60 48.17 -5.86 -107.83
CA GLN A 60 47.44 -7.09 -107.49
C GLN A 60 48.04 -7.81 -106.29
N ALA A 61 49.37 -7.86 -106.16
CA ALA A 61 50.04 -8.45 -104.99
C ALA A 61 49.80 -7.62 -103.71
N GLU A 62 49.80 -6.29 -103.81
CA GLU A 62 49.50 -5.38 -102.70
C GLU A 62 48.04 -5.50 -102.25
N GLN A 63 47.08 -5.54 -103.18
CA GLN A 63 45.68 -5.80 -102.85
C GLN A 63 45.46 -7.19 -102.23
N ALA A 64 46.18 -8.22 -102.70
CA ALA A 64 46.14 -9.55 -102.10
C ALA A 64 46.74 -9.55 -100.67
N ALA A 65 47.81 -8.79 -100.42
CA ALA A 65 48.42 -8.65 -99.10
C ALA A 65 47.52 -7.87 -98.13
N ILE A 66 46.89 -6.78 -98.58
CA ILE A 66 45.91 -6.02 -97.79
C ILE A 66 44.74 -6.93 -97.40
N LYS A 67 44.16 -7.64 -98.37
CA LYS A 67 43.06 -8.56 -98.08
C LYS A 67 43.46 -9.67 -97.11
N ALA A 68 44.65 -10.23 -97.24
CA ALA A 68 45.14 -11.25 -96.30
C ALA A 68 45.29 -10.68 -94.87
N ALA A 69 45.74 -9.44 -94.71
CA ALA A 69 45.82 -8.76 -93.42
C ALA A 69 44.43 -8.42 -92.85
N GLU A 70 43.46 -8.04 -93.69
CA GLU A 70 42.06 -7.84 -93.28
C GLU A 70 41.41 -9.16 -92.83
N ASP A 71 41.58 -10.24 -93.59
CA ASP A 71 41.11 -11.58 -93.26
C ASP A 71 41.75 -12.11 -91.94
N GLU A 72 43.01 -11.78 -91.67
CA GLU A 72 43.70 -12.13 -90.42
C GLU A 72 43.22 -11.30 -89.22
N ALA A 73 43.06 -9.98 -89.40
CA ALA A 73 42.52 -9.08 -88.37
C ALA A 73 41.08 -9.45 -87.99
N GLN A 74 40.25 -9.84 -88.97
CA GLN A 74 38.89 -10.30 -88.73
C GLN A 74 38.86 -11.59 -87.89
N ARG A 75 39.75 -12.56 -88.16
CA ARG A 75 39.87 -13.77 -87.34
C ARG A 75 40.31 -13.47 -85.91
N GLN A 76 41.30 -12.60 -85.72
CA GLN A 76 41.74 -12.20 -84.39
C GLN A 76 40.61 -11.51 -83.60
N TYR A 77 39.78 -10.71 -84.27
CA TYR A 77 38.60 -10.09 -83.66
C TYR A 77 37.54 -11.14 -83.26
N GLU A 78 37.25 -12.11 -84.13
CA GLU A 78 36.29 -13.20 -83.86
C GLU A 78 36.77 -14.12 -82.72
N GLU A 79 38.06 -14.48 -82.69
CA GLU A 79 38.66 -15.23 -81.58
C GLU A 79 38.60 -14.46 -80.26
N GLN A 80 38.85 -13.14 -80.29
CA GLN A 80 38.77 -12.30 -79.09
C GLN A 80 37.33 -12.18 -78.57
N GLN A 81 36.33 -12.06 -79.45
CA GLN A 81 34.91 -12.04 -79.07
C GLN A 81 34.48 -13.37 -78.44
N ALA A 82 34.82 -14.51 -79.05
CA ALA A 82 34.50 -15.83 -78.50
C ALA A 82 35.16 -16.07 -77.12
N ALA A 83 36.38 -15.56 -76.91
CA ALA A 83 37.05 -15.61 -75.61
C ALA A 83 36.36 -14.74 -74.54
N ILE A 84 35.87 -13.56 -74.90
CA ILE A 84 35.12 -12.67 -74.00
C ILE A 84 33.77 -13.30 -73.64
N GLU A 85 33.04 -13.86 -74.60
CA GLU A 85 31.75 -14.54 -74.38
C GLU A 85 31.93 -15.72 -73.42
N THR A 86 32.92 -16.59 -73.67
CA THR A 86 33.25 -17.74 -72.81
C THR A 86 33.61 -17.32 -71.38
N ALA A 87 34.42 -16.26 -71.23
CA ALA A 87 34.80 -15.74 -69.91
C ALA A 87 33.60 -15.10 -69.17
N THR A 88 32.68 -14.48 -69.89
CA THR A 88 31.46 -13.88 -69.33
C THR A 88 30.51 -14.96 -68.82
N GLU A 89 30.26 -16.01 -69.61
CA GLU A 89 29.46 -17.16 -69.16
C GLU A 89 30.04 -17.85 -67.91
N GLN A 90 31.38 -17.94 -67.81
CA GLN A 90 32.04 -18.52 -66.65
C GLN A 90 31.84 -17.64 -65.40
N ALA A 91 32.05 -16.32 -65.54
CA ALA A 91 31.83 -15.37 -64.45
C ALA A 91 30.36 -15.32 -63.98
N GLU A 92 29.39 -15.47 -64.88
CA GLU A 92 27.97 -15.57 -64.53
C GLU A 92 27.68 -16.85 -63.74
N LYS A 93 28.15 -18.01 -64.20
CA LYS A 93 27.99 -19.30 -63.48
C LYS A 93 28.65 -19.28 -62.09
N GLU A 94 29.83 -18.68 -61.95
CA GLU A 94 30.48 -18.51 -60.64
C GLU A 94 29.68 -17.59 -59.72
N ARG A 95 29.11 -16.50 -60.25
CA ARG A 95 28.26 -15.57 -59.49
C ARG A 95 26.96 -16.22 -59.04
N GLU A 96 26.30 -17.00 -59.89
CA GLU A 96 25.10 -17.76 -59.53
C GLU A 96 25.39 -18.78 -58.42
N ALA A 97 26.52 -19.51 -58.53
CA ALA A 97 26.95 -20.44 -57.50
C ALA A 97 27.25 -19.76 -56.14
N GLN A 98 27.85 -18.56 -56.15
CA GLN A 98 28.06 -17.78 -54.93
C GLN A 98 26.73 -17.31 -54.30
N ILE A 99 25.77 -16.85 -55.11
CA ILE A 99 24.45 -16.43 -54.62
C ILE A 99 23.71 -17.61 -53.98
N ALA A 100 23.70 -18.78 -54.63
CA ALA A 100 23.09 -20.00 -54.09
C ALA A 100 23.75 -20.45 -52.78
N ALA A 101 25.07 -20.34 -52.66
CA ALA A 101 25.79 -20.67 -51.43
C ALA A 101 25.46 -19.72 -50.27
N ILE A 102 25.31 -18.41 -50.55
CA ILE A 102 24.89 -17.41 -49.56
C ILE A 102 23.46 -17.67 -49.09
N GLN A 103 22.54 -17.97 -50.02
CA GLN A 103 21.14 -18.28 -49.69
C GLN A 103 21.03 -19.54 -48.81
N ALA A 104 21.73 -20.62 -49.16
CA ALA A 104 21.76 -21.84 -48.35
C ALA A 104 22.32 -21.60 -46.93
N ALA A 105 23.36 -20.76 -46.80
CA ALA A 105 23.90 -20.38 -45.49
C ALA A 105 22.93 -19.52 -44.66
N GLN A 106 22.17 -18.64 -45.31
CA GLN A 106 21.12 -17.83 -44.67
C GLN A 106 19.95 -18.69 -44.18
N GLU A 107 19.45 -19.60 -45.01
CA GLU A 107 18.38 -20.55 -44.63
C GLU A 107 18.81 -21.44 -43.46
N GLN A 108 20.06 -21.93 -43.46
CA GLN A 108 20.57 -22.74 -42.36
C GLN A 108 20.69 -21.94 -41.05
N ALA A 109 21.19 -20.70 -41.10
CA ALA A 109 21.28 -19.83 -39.94
C ALA A 109 19.89 -19.44 -39.38
N GLU A 110 18.89 -19.25 -40.25
CA GLU A 110 17.51 -18.99 -39.83
C GLU A 110 16.90 -20.21 -39.14
N LEU A 111 17.11 -21.42 -39.68
CA LEU A 111 16.64 -22.66 -39.07
C LEU A 111 17.29 -22.93 -37.70
N GLU A 112 18.58 -22.63 -37.53
CA GLU A 112 19.27 -22.74 -36.25
C GLU A 112 18.74 -21.71 -35.23
N ARG A 113 18.46 -20.47 -35.68
CA ARG A 113 17.83 -19.43 -34.85
C ARG A 113 16.42 -19.83 -34.39
N GLN A 114 15.59 -20.35 -35.29
CA GLN A 114 14.23 -20.83 -34.96
C GLN A 114 14.27 -21.95 -33.91
N LYS A 115 15.19 -22.92 -34.05
CA LYS A 115 15.38 -23.99 -33.05
C LYS A 115 15.86 -23.47 -31.69
N ALA A 116 16.75 -22.47 -31.67
CA ALA A 116 17.21 -21.85 -30.44
C ALA A 116 16.10 -21.06 -29.73
N GLU A 117 15.23 -20.39 -30.49
CA GLU A 117 14.06 -19.66 -29.98
C GLU A 117 12.98 -20.61 -29.44
N GLU A 118 12.67 -21.70 -30.16
CA GLU A 118 11.77 -22.76 -29.68
C GLU A 118 12.29 -23.41 -28.38
N ALA A 119 13.59 -23.74 -28.33
CA ALA A 119 14.21 -24.28 -27.12
C ALA A 119 14.17 -23.29 -25.93
N ARG A 120 14.32 -21.98 -26.18
CA ARG A 120 14.20 -20.95 -25.15
C ARG A 120 12.77 -20.87 -24.60
N LEU A 121 11.77 -20.87 -25.48
CA LEU A 121 10.36 -20.82 -25.08
C LEU A 121 9.95 -22.05 -24.25
N ILE A 122 10.45 -23.24 -24.61
CA ILE A 122 10.24 -24.47 -23.82
C ILE A 122 10.88 -24.36 -22.44
N ALA A 123 12.10 -23.82 -22.33
CA ALA A 123 12.77 -23.63 -21.05
C ALA A 123 12.05 -22.58 -20.16
N GLU A 124 11.64 -21.46 -20.74
CA GLU A 124 10.89 -20.38 -20.08
C GLU A 124 9.53 -20.88 -19.57
N GLN A 125 8.83 -21.71 -20.36
CA GLN A 125 7.58 -22.34 -19.93
C GLN A 125 7.82 -23.34 -18.77
N ALA A 126 8.86 -24.17 -18.83
CA ALA A 126 9.17 -25.13 -17.77
C ALA A 126 9.59 -24.44 -16.45
N GLU A 127 10.32 -23.33 -16.52
CA GLU A 127 10.65 -22.50 -15.36
C GLU A 127 9.39 -21.86 -14.76
N ARG A 128 8.51 -21.34 -15.61
CA ARG A 128 7.23 -20.77 -15.18
C ARG A 128 6.34 -21.80 -14.49
N GLU A 129 6.18 -23.00 -15.06
CA GLU A 129 5.39 -24.08 -14.44
C GLU A 129 5.97 -24.50 -13.08
N ARG A 130 7.30 -24.50 -12.94
CA ARG A 130 7.97 -24.74 -11.65
C ARG A 130 7.69 -23.63 -10.63
N LEU A 131 7.78 -22.36 -11.02
CA LEU A 131 7.51 -21.22 -10.15
C LEU A 131 6.04 -21.16 -9.73
N GLU A 132 5.10 -21.46 -10.63
CA GLU A 132 3.67 -21.54 -10.32
C GLU A 132 3.38 -22.69 -9.33
N ALA A 133 4.03 -23.85 -9.47
CA ALA A 133 3.92 -24.97 -8.52
C ALA A 133 4.53 -24.65 -7.14
N GLU A 134 5.66 -23.93 -7.10
CA GLU A 134 6.30 -23.49 -5.85
C GLU A 134 5.45 -22.44 -5.12
N ALA A 135 4.90 -21.46 -5.85
CA ALA A 135 3.97 -20.47 -5.32
C ALA A 135 2.69 -21.11 -4.76
N MET A 136 2.13 -22.11 -5.43
CA MET A 136 0.99 -22.87 -4.93
C MET A 136 1.29 -23.59 -3.60
N ARG A 137 2.48 -24.20 -3.45
CA ARG A 137 2.90 -24.82 -2.18
C ARG A 137 3.06 -23.80 -1.06
N VAL A 138 3.62 -22.63 -1.32
CA VAL A 138 3.75 -21.56 -0.31
C VAL A 138 2.37 -21.08 0.13
N ALA A 139 1.47 -20.83 -0.83
CA ALA A 139 0.10 -20.41 -0.54
C ALA A 139 -0.71 -21.45 0.25
N GLU A 140 -0.51 -22.75 0.00
CA GLU A 140 -1.12 -23.84 0.76
C GLU A 140 -0.65 -23.84 2.23
N VAL A 141 0.66 -23.73 2.46
CA VAL A 141 1.24 -23.63 3.82
C VAL A 141 0.79 -22.36 4.54
N GLU A 142 0.69 -21.22 3.85
CA GLU A 142 0.17 -19.98 4.43
C GLU A 142 -1.32 -20.08 4.78
N MET A 143 -2.15 -20.71 3.95
CA MET A 143 -3.57 -20.96 4.26
C MET A 143 -3.73 -21.91 5.46
N GLU A 144 -2.94 -22.97 5.55
CA GLU A 144 -2.96 -23.85 6.74
C GLU A 144 -2.55 -23.08 8.01
N ARG A 145 -1.51 -22.25 7.94
CA ARG A 145 -1.07 -21.41 9.06
C ARG A 145 -2.13 -20.38 9.47
N GLN A 146 -2.79 -19.73 8.51
CA GLN A 146 -3.90 -18.81 8.79
C GLN A 146 -5.07 -19.53 9.45
N ARG A 147 -5.44 -20.71 8.94
CA ARG A 147 -6.52 -21.53 9.50
C ARG A 147 -6.21 -22.02 10.93
N GLN A 148 -4.96 -22.37 11.22
CA GLN A 148 -4.53 -22.70 12.59
C GLN A 148 -4.58 -21.49 13.51
N ALA A 149 -4.14 -20.31 13.06
CA ALA A 149 -4.22 -19.07 13.83
C ALA A 149 -5.67 -18.64 14.10
N GLU A 150 -6.57 -18.81 13.13
CA GLU A 150 -8.01 -18.54 13.28
C GLU A 150 -8.66 -19.51 14.30
N LEU A 151 -8.37 -20.81 14.23
CA LEU A 151 -8.83 -21.79 15.21
C LEU A 151 -8.32 -21.49 16.63
N ALA A 152 -7.04 -21.13 16.78
CA ALA A 152 -6.47 -20.74 18.06
C ALA A 152 -7.11 -19.46 18.63
N ALA A 153 -7.41 -18.47 17.76
CA ALA A 153 -8.11 -17.25 18.16
C ALA A 153 -9.56 -17.51 18.60
N ILE A 154 -10.26 -18.45 17.95
CA ILE A 154 -11.60 -18.88 18.36
C ILE A 154 -11.54 -19.56 19.74
N GLN A 155 -10.60 -20.49 19.96
CA GLN A 155 -10.45 -21.16 21.26
C GLN A 155 -10.13 -20.17 22.39
N ALA A 156 -9.20 -19.23 22.18
CA ALA A 156 -8.89 -18.19 23.16
C ALA A 156 -10.09 -17.27 23.46
N ALA A 157 -10.95 -17.01 22.48
CA ALA A 157 -12.17 -16.22 22.67
C ALA A 157 -13.25 -17.01 23.44
N GLU A 158 -13.38 -18.32 23.21
CA GLU A 158 -14.28 -19.20 23.98
C GLU A 158 -13.84 -19.31 25.45
N GLU A 159 -12.55 -19.52 25.71
CA GLU A 159 -11.97 -19.55 27.07
C GLU A 159 -12.17 -18.22 27.81
N ALA A 160 -11.91 -17.09 27.15
CA ALA A 160 -12.11 -15.76 27.75
C ALA A 160 -13.59 -15.49 28.08
N LEU A 161 -14.52 -15.93 27.22
CA LEU A 161 -15.97 -15.81 27.47
C LEU A 161 -16.41 -16.70 28.64
N GLU A 162 -15.86 -17.90 28.78
CA GLU A 162 -16.15 -18.79 29.90
C GLU A 162 -15.59 -18.25 31.22
N GLN A 163 -14.36 -17.71 31.23
CA GLN A 163 -13.79 -17.02 32.39
C GLN A 163 -14.64 -15.80 32.81
N GLN A 164 -15.06 -14.96 31.84
CA GLN A 164 -15.95 -13.83 32.13
C GLN A 164 -17.27 -14.30 32.73
N ARG A 165 -17.89 -15.34 32.17
CA ARG A 165 -19.13 -15.92 32.69
C ARG A 165 -18.97 -16.46 34.11
N GLN A 166 -17.83 -17.05 34.45
CA GLN A 166 -17.54 -17.52 35.81
C GLN A 166 -17.37 -16.34 36.79
N ALA A 167 -16.68 -15.27 36.38
CA ALA A 167 -16.53 -14.04 37.18
C ALA A 167 -17.88 -13.33 37.43
N ASP A 168 -18.75 -13.25 36.41
CA ASP A 168 -20.10 -12.72 36.54
C ASP A 168 -20.94 -13.55 37.53
N LEU A 169 -20.87 -14.88 37.44
CA LEU A 169 -21.55 -15.81 38.36
C LEU A 169 -21.07 -15.69 39.81
N ALA A 170 -19.76 -15.54 40.02
CA ALA A 170 -19.19 -15.29 41.34
C ALA A 170 -19.65 -13.94 41.92
N THR A 171 -19.71 -12.90 41.08
CA THR A 171 -20.17 -11.56 41.46
C THR A 171 -21.66 -11.58 41.86
N ILE A 172 -22.50 -12.30 41.09
CA ILE A 172 -23.92 -12.47 41.41
C ILE A 172 -24.10 -13.18 42.76
N LYS A 173 -23.38 -14.29 42.99
CA LYS A 173 -23.44 -15.01 44.28
C LYS A 173 -23.03 -14.12 45.46
N ALA A 174 -21.94 -13.36 45.33
CA ALA A 174 -21.49 -12.47 46.39
C ALA A 174 -22.53 -11.38 46.72
N ALA A 175 -23.22 -10.86 45.69
CA ALA A 175 -24.31 -9.90 45.88
C ALA A 175 -25.56 -10.53 46.52
N GLU A 176 -25.90 -11.78 46.18
CA GLU A 176 -26.98 -12.54 46.81
C GLU A 176 -26.69 -12.82 48.29
N GLU A 177 -25.48 -13.29 48.63
CA GLU A 177 -25.06 -13.52 50.01
C GLU A 177 -25.05 -12.22 50.84
N GLN A 178 -24.58 -11.10 50.27
CA GLN A 178 -24.62 -9.82 50.96
C GLN A 178 -26.06 -9.35 51.21
N ALA A 179 -26.93 -9.45 50.19
CA ALA A 179 -28.33 -9.08 50.33
C ALA A 179 -29.09 -9.96 51.33
N GLU A 180 -28.68 -11.23 51.51
CA GLU A 180 -29.23 -12.10 52.56
C GLU A 180 -28.76 -11.68 53.95
N ARG A 181 -27.48 -11.34 54.14
CA ARG A 181 -26.95 -10.81 55.41
C ARG A 181 -27.64 -9.51 55.82
N GLU A 182 -27.78 -8.56 54.90
CA GLU A 182 -28.48 -7.28 55.15
C GLU A 182 -29.94 -7.50 55.57
N ARG A 183 -30.63 -8.53 55.03
CA ARG A 183 -31.98 -8.90 55.47
C ARG A 183 -32.01 -9.51 56.87
N GLN A 184 -31.05 -10.38 57.19
CA GLN A 184 -30.94 -11.01 58.51
C GLN A 184 -30.63 -9.95 59.59
N GLU A 185 -29.73 -9.01 59.32
CA GLU A 185 -29.44 -7.87 60.21
C GLU A 185 -30.67 -6.97 60.41
N ALA A 186 -31.40 -6.64 59.34
CA ALA A 186 -32.62 -5.84 59.44
C ALA A 186 -33.75 -6.55 60.22
N GLU A 187 -33.89 -7.87 60.08
CA GLU A 187 -34.87 -8.65 60.84
C GLU A 187 -34.47 -8.77 62.32
N ALA A 188 -33.19 -8.98 62.62
CA ALA A 188 -32.68 -8.97 63.99
C ALA A 188 -32.87 -7.61 64.68
N ALA A 189 -32.60 -6.51 63.97
CA ALA A 189 -32.84 -5.15 64.47
C ALA A 189 -34.33 -4.90 64.80
N ARG A 190 -35.24 -5.32 63.92
CA ARG A 190 -36.70 -5.21 64.15
C ARG A 190 -37.14 -6.00 65.39
N LEU A 191 -36.63 -7.23 65.56
CA LEU A 191 -36.95 -8.06 66.73
C LEU A 191 -36.41 -7.46 68.03
N ALA A 192 -35.21 -6.88 68.01
CA ALA A 192 -34.64 -6.17 69.16
C ALA A 192 -35.43 -4.91 69.53
N GLU A 193 -35.92 -4.16 68.54
CA GLU A 193 -36.79 -2.99 68.77
C GLU A 193 -38.14 -3.40 69.37
N GLU A 194 -38.79 -4.44 68.84
CA GLU A 194 -40.05 -4.97 69.39
C GLU A 194 -39.88 -5.48 70.84
N GLN A 195 -38.76 -6.16 71.14
CA GLN A 195 -38.46 -6.60 72.50
C GLN A 195 -38.24 -5.43 73.45
N ALA A 196 -37.46 -4.41 73.04
CA ALA A 196 -37.22 -3.21 73.84
C ALA A 196 -38.51 -2.38 74.06
N GLU A 197 -39.47 -2.43 73.13
CA GLU A 197 -40.79 -1.80 73.34
C GLU A 197 -41.63 -2.57 74.38
N ARG A 198 -41.64 -3.92 74.33
CA ARG A 198 -42.32 -4.74 75.35
C ARG A 198 -41.73 -4.52 76.75
N GLU A 199 -40.42 -4.52 76.89
CA GLU A 199 -39.74 -4.25 78.18
C GLU A 199 -40.11 -2.87 78.75
N ARG A 200 -40.28 -1.85 77.90
CA ARG A 200 -40.77 -0.52 78.32
C ARG A 200 -42.23 -0.55 78.77
N GLN A 201 -43.10 -1.27 78.05
CA GLN A 201 -44.52 -1.41 78.41
C GLN A 201 -44.68 -2.16 79.74
N GLU A 202 -43.90 -3.22 79.97
CA GLU A 202 -43.87 -3.96 81.23
C GLU A 202 -43.35 -3.10 82.40
N ALA A 203 -42.28 -2.32 82.19
CA ALA A 203 -41.77 -1.39 83.20
C ALA A 203 -42.77 -0.27 83.54
N GLU A 204 -43.50 0.25 82.55
CA GLU A 204 -44.55 1.26 82.78
C GLU A 204 -45.76 0.66 83.52
N ALA A 205 -46.18 -0.57 83.17
CA ALA A 205 -47.22 -1.27 83.89
C ALA A 205 -46.84 -1.57 85.36
N ALA A 206 -45.60 -1.97 85.61
CA ALA A 206 -45.07 -2.18 86.97
C ALA A 206 -45.09 -0.89 87.79
N ARG A 207 -44.65 0.24 87.22
CA ARG A 207 -44.68 1.56 87.87
C ARG A 207 -46.11 1.99 88.23
N LEU A 208 -47.08 1.78 87.33
CA LEU A 208 -48.49 2.10 87.59
C LEU A 208 -49.10 1.21 88.68
N ALA A 209 -48.73 -0.08 88.73
CA ALA A 209 -49.17 -0.99 89.78
C ALA A 209 -48.58 -0.62 91.15
N GLU A 210 -47.32 -0.18 91.21
CA GLU A 210 -46.68 0.31 92.43
C GLU A 210 -47.36 1.60 92.94
N GLU A 211 -47.62 2.57 92.06
CA GLU A 211 -48.34 3.80 92.42
C GLU A 211 -49.77 3.52 92.93
N GLN A 212 -50.48 2.55 92.33
CA GLN A 212 -51.80 2.14 92.82
C GLN A 212 -51.70 1.46 94.19
N ALA A 213 -50.75 0.55 94.39
CA ALA A 213 -50.54 -0.11 95.67
C ALA A 213 -50.12 0.86 96.79
N GLU A 214 -49.42 1.95 96.47
CA GLU A 214 -49.10 3.00 97.43
C GLU A 214 -50.35 3.80 97.83
N ARG A 215 -51.21 4.17 96.88
CA ARG A 215 -52.50 4.82 97.17
C ARG A 215 -53.40 3.96 98.04
N GLU A 216 -53.54 2.68 97.74
CA GLU A 216 -54.33 1.73 98.54
C GLU A 216 -53.79 1.61 99.99
N ARG A 217 -52.46 1.66 100.19
CA ARG A 217 -51.86 1.71 101.54
C ARG A 217 -52.16 3.03 102.26
N GLN A 218 -52.09 4.16 101.57
CA GLN A 218 -52.41 5.48 102.14
C GLN A 218 -53.89 5.58 102.54
N GLU A 219 -54.81 5.04 101.74
CA GLU A 219 -56.24 4.95 102.08
C GLU A 219 -56.49 4.02 103.27
N ALA A 220 -55.84 2.85 103.32
CA ALA A 220 -55.95 1.93 104.45
C ALA A 220 -55.36 2.51 105.76
N GLU A 221 -54.26 3.27 105.68
CA GLU A 221 -53.69 3.95 106.84
C GLU A 221 -54.59 5.11 107.32
N ALA A 222 -55.18 5.88 106.41
CA ALA A 222 -56.16 6.90 106.75
C ALA A 222 -57.42 6.31 107.41
N ALA A 223 -57.91 5.16 106.92
CA ALA A 223 -59.02 4.44 107.52
C ALA A 223 -58.69 3.94 108.94
N ARG A 224 -57.50 3.34 109.14
CA ARG A 224 -57.03 2.89 110.46
C ARG A 224 -56.91 4.04 111.46
N LEU A 225 -56.39 5.19 111.04
CA LEU A 225 -56.28 6.38 111.88
C LEU A 225 -57.66 6.95 112.26
N ALA A 226 -58.64 6.92 111.34
CA ALA A 226 -60.01 7.32 111.64
C ALA A 226 -60.72 6.36 112.61
N GLU A 227 -60.47 5.06 112.50
CA GLU A 227 -60.99 4.05 113.41
C GLU A 227 -60.39 4.18 114.82
N GLU A 228 -59.07 4.34 114.94
CA GLU A 228 -58.40 4.60 116.23
C GLU A 228 -58.90 5.88 116.91
N GLN A 229 -59.15 6.93 116.12
CA GLN A 229 -59.70 8.20 116.63
C GLN A 229 -61.15 8.03 117.13
N ALA A 230 -61.99 7.28 116.39
CA ALA A 230 -63.35 6.95 116.82
C ALA A 230 -63.39 5.99 118.03
N GLU A 231 -62.37 5.15 118.21
CA GLU A 231 -62.26 4.26 119.37
C GLU A 231 -61.82 5.04 120.63
N ARG A 232 -60.88 6.01 120.50
CA ARG A 232 -60.51 6.90 121.61
C ARG A 232 -61.69 7.74 122.10
N GLU A 233 -62.51 8.28 121.21
CA GLU A 233 -63.74 9.02 121.60
C GLU A 233 -64.75 8.13 122.35
N ARG A 234 -64.83 6.83 122.02
CA ARG A 234 -65.65 5.85 122.77
C ARG A 234 -65.04 5.51 124.12
N GLN A 235 -63.72 5.32 124.19
CA GLN A 235 -63.01 4.99 125.43
C GLN A 235 -63.03 6.16 126.43
N GLU A 236 -62.95 7.43 125.99
CA GLU A 236 -63.15 8.58 126.88
C GLU A 236 -64.59 8.66 127.41
N ALA A 237 -65.60 8.29 126.61
CA ALA A 237 -67.00 8.22 127.04
C ALA A 237 -67.29 7.03 127.99
N GLU A 238 -66.58 5.91 127.85
CA GLU A 238 -66.76 4.71 128.67
C GLU A 238 -65.95 4.75 129.98
N ALA A 239 -64.73 5.32 129.97
CA ALA A 239 -63.93 5.57 131.16
C ALA A 239 -64.61 6.54 132.13
N ALA A 240 -65.41 7.48 131.63
CA ALA A 240 -66.24 8.36 132.44
C ALA A 240 -67.45 7.65 133.11
N ARG A 241 -67.84 6.45 132.62
CA ARG A 241 -68.99 5.69 133.12
C ARG A 241 -68.60 4.54 134.06
N LEU A 242 -67.40 3.99 133.93
CA LEU A 242 -66.94 2.82 134.70
C LEU A 242 -66.18 3.17 136.00
N ALA A 243 -65.95 4.45 136.29
CA ALA A 243 -65.31 4.91 137.54
C ALA A 243 -66.25 4.85 138.78
N GLU A 244 -67.54 4.58 138.61
CA GLU A 244 -68.52 4.44 139.71
C GLU A 244 -68.86 2.96 140.03
N GLU A 245 -68.51 2.02 139.15
CA GLU A 245 -68.85 0.59 139.27
C GLU A 245 -67.70 -0.28 139.83
N GLN A 246 -66.68 0.35 140.45
CA GLN A 246 -65.54 -0.33 141.07
C GLN A 246 -65.79 -0.66 142.56
N ALA A 247 -66.97 -1.20 142.89
CA ALA A 247 -67.41 -1.38 144.28
C ALA A 247 -68.14 -2.69 144.62
N GLU A 248 -68.50 -3.54 143.65
CA GLU A 248 -69.09 -4.85 143.94
C GLU A 248 -68.52 -5.98 143.05
N ARG A 249 -68.00 -7.01 143.72
CA ARG A 249 -67.76 -8.37 143.19
C ARG A 249 -66.49 -8.61 142.36
N GLU A 250 -65.36 -8.28 142.98
CA GLU A 250 -64.43 -9.38 143.29
C GLU A 250 -65.18 -10.46 144.08
N ARG A 251 -65.55 -11.59 143.43
CA ARG A 251 -65.74 -12.93 144.03
C ARG A 251 -66.20 -13.97 142.98
N GLN A 252 -65.38 -15.00 142.83
CA GLN A 252 -65.72 -16.38 142.41
C GLN A 252 -66.10 -16.53 140.92
N GLU A 253 -65.21 -16.94 140.01
CA GLU A 253 -64.40 -18.19 139.86
C GLU A 253 -65.17 -19.43 139.35
N ALA A 254 -64.44 -20.27 138.60
CA ALA A 254 -64.83 -21.49 137.86
C ALA A 254 -65.58 -21.22 136.51
N GLU A 255 -65.38 -22.02 135.45
CA GLU A 255 -64.77 -23.36 135.32
C GLU A 255 -64.17 -23.62 133.91
N ALA A 256 -63.50 -24.76 133.73
CA ALA A 256 -62.91 -25.35 132.51
C ALA A 256 -61.57 -24.75 132.02
N ALA A 257 -60.38 -25.29 132.38
CA ALA A 257 -59.79 -26.59 132.00
C ALA A 257 -59.29 -26.64 130.53
N ARG A 258 -58.18 -27.29 130.15
CA ARG A 258 -57.20 -28.16 130.85
C ARG A 258 -55.97 -28.34 129.93
N LEU A 259 -54.78 -28.57 130.49
CA LEU A 259 -53.56 -29.12 129.83
C LEU A 259 -52.97 -28.23 128.70
N ALA A 260 -51.72 -27.75 128.70
CA ALA A 260 -50.41 -28.39 128.96
C ALA A 260 -50.04 -29.48 127.92
N GLU A 261 -48.80 -29.37 127.41
CA GLU A 261 -48.07 -30.35 126.57
C GLU A 261 -48.27 -30.30 125.04
N GLU A 262 -47.70 -29.29 124.37
CA GLU A 262 -47.23 -29.40 122.96
C GLU A 262 -46.09 -28.42 122.61
N GLN A 263 -45.14 -28.20 123.52
CA GLN A 263 -44.01 -27.28 123.32
C GLN A 263 -42.70 -28.01 122.98
N ALA A 264 -42.79 -29.17 122.31
CA ALA A 264 -41.66 -30.08 122.07
C ALA A 264 -41.54 -30.64 120.63
N GLU A 265 -42.40 -30.21 119.68
CA GLU A 265 -42.40 -30.74 118.31
C GLU A 265 -42.08 -29.71 117.21
N ARG A 266 -42.11 -28.40 117.52
CA ARG A 266 -41.79 -27.34 116.53
C ARG A 266 -40.30 -27.21 116.17
N GLU A 267 -39.38 -27.68 117.01
CA GLU A 267 -37.93 -27.57 116.74
C GLU A 267 -37.37 -28.63 115.77
N ARG A 268 -38.22 -29.46 115.13
CA ARG A 268 -37.78 -30.47 114.15
C ARG A 268 -38.23 -30.24 112.71
N GLN A 269 -39.12 -29.29 112.43
CA GLN A 269 -39.63 -29.06 111.07
C GLN A 269 -38.86 -27.97 110.30
N GLU A 270 -38.20 -27.03 110.98
CA GLU A 270 -37.38 -25.99 110.31
C GLU A 270 -36.00 -26.51 109.82
N ALA A 271 -35.54 -27.65 110.32
CA ALA A 271 -34.23 -28.23 109.99
C ALA A 271 -34.19 -29.05 108.68
N GLU A 272 -35.35 -29.43 108.12
CA GLU A 272 -35.43 -30.26 106.90
C GLU A 272 -35.62 -29.41 105.63
N ALA A 273 -36.36 -28.29 105.72
CA ALA A 273 -36.59 -27.38 104.60
C ALA A 273 -35.31 -26.65 104.15
N ALA A 274 -34.42 -26.26 105.08
CA ALA A 274 -33.16 -25.59 104.75
C ALA A 274 -32.20 -26.49 103.96
N ARG A 275 -32.16 -27.80 104.28
CA ARG A 275 -31.21 -28.75 103.66
C ARG A 275 -31.55 -29.10 102.21
N LEU A 276 -32.83 -29.05 101.85
CA LEU A 276 -33.30 -29.31 100.48
C LEU A 276 -33.05 -28.11 99.55
N ALA A 277 -33.20 -26.88 100.05
CA ALA A 277 -32.92 -25.67 99.28
C ALA A 277 -31.42 -25.51 98.93
N GLU A 278 -30.53 -25.91 99.85
CA GLU A 278 -29.08 -25.86 99.63
C GLU A 278 -28.62 -26.93 98.61
N GLU A 279 -29.11 -28.18 98.71
CA GLU A 279 -28.78 -29.25 97.77
C GLU A 279 -29.27 -28.94 96.33
N GLN A 280 -30.41 -28.26 96.20
CA GLN A 280 -30.98 -27.89 94.90
C GLN A 280 -30.21 -26.72 94.25
N ALA A 281 -29.85 -25.70 95.04
CA ALA A 281 -29.03 -24.57 94.59
C ALA A 281 -27.56 -24.94 94.28
N GLU A 282 -27.05 -26.06 94.81
CA GLU A 282 -25.72 -26.59 94.46
C GLU A 282 -25.75 -27.35 93.13
N ARG A 283 -26.81 -28.13 92.84
CA ARG A 283 -26.97 -28.80 91.54
C ARG A 283 -27.14 -27.83 90.38
N GLU A 284 -27.96 -26.78 90.54
CA GLU A 284 -28.15 -25.76 89.49
C GLU A 284 -26.83 -25.04 89.14
N ARG A 285 -25.93 -24.83 90.12
CA ARG A 285 -24.59 -24.29 89.87
C ARG A 285 -23.69 -25.28 89.14
N GLN A 286 -23.73 -26.56 89.51
CA GLN A 286 -22.93 -27.60 88.85
C GLN A 286 -23.38 -27.82 87.39
N GLU A 287 -24.69 -27.78 87.11
CA GLU A 287 -25.23 -27.85 85.75
C GLU A 287 -24.87 -26.60 84.93
N ALA A 288 -24.98 -25.40 85.50
CA ALA A 288 -24.56 -24.16 84.84
C ALA A 288 -23.04 -24.09 84.57
N GLU A 289 -22.20 -24.58 85.49
CA GLU A 289 -20.75 -24.66 85.30
C GLU A 289 -20.36 -25.70 84.24
N ALA A 290 -21.02 -26.87 84.24
CA ALA A 290 -20.84 -27.88 83.19
C ALA A 290 -21.27 -27.37 81.80
N ALA A 291 -22.39 -26.63 81.72
CA ALA A 291 -22.84 -26.01 80.48
C ALA A 291 -21.83 -24.97 79.95
N ARG A 292 -21.34 -24.07 80.82
CA ARG A 292 -20.32 -23.07 80.44
C ARG A 292 -19.02 -23.71 79.95
N LEU A 293 -18.56 -24.79 80.59
CA LEU A 293 -17.37 -25.53 80.17
C LEU A 293 -17.57 -26.23 78.82
N ALA A 294 -18.76 -26.80 78.57
CA ALA A 294 -19.09 -27.41 77.28
C ALA A 294 -19.18 -26.36 76.15
N GLU A 295 -19.70 -25.16 76.44
CA GLU A 295 -19.76 -24.05 75.49
C GLU A 295 -18.36 -23.51 75.16
N GLU A 296 -17.51 -23.26 76.17
CA GLU A 296 -16.10 -22.85 75.98
C GLU A 296 -15.31 -23.89 75.16
N GLN A 297 -15.54 -25.18 75.41
CA GLN A 297 -14.90 -26.25 74.66
C GLN A 297 -15.38 -26.32 73.21
N ALA A 298 -16.69 -26.17 72.95
CA ALA A 298 -17.27 -26.11 71.61
C ALA A 298 -16.92 -24.82 70.84
N GLU A 299 -16.53 -23.74 71.54
CA GLU A 299 -15.98 -22.54 70.91
C GLU A 299 -14.52 -22.75 70.49
N ARG A 300 -13.69 -23.35 71.36
CA ARG A 300 -12.30 -23.70 71.02
C ARG A 300 -12.20 -24.66 69.84
N GLU A 301 -13.03 -25.71 69.81
CA GLU A 301 -13.06 -26.66 68.68
C GLU A 301 -13.45 -25.97 67.36
N ARG A 302 -14.30 -24.95 67.40
CA ARG A 302 -14.63 -24.12 66.23
C ARG A 302 -13.48 -23.21 65.81
N GLN A 303 -12.80 -22.56 66.76
CA GLN A 303 -11.63 -21.74 66.49
C GLN A 303 -10.46 -22.55 65.92
N GLU A 304 -10.22 -23.77 66.42
CA GLU A 304 -9.20 -24.69 65.88
C GLU A 304 -9.57 -25.17 64.46
N ALA A 305 -10.84 -25.51 64.20
CA ALA A 305 -11.30 -25.89 62.87
C ALA A 305 -11.21 -24.74 61.85
N GLU A 306 -11.52 -23.51 62.25
CA GLU A 306 -11.37 -22.33 61.39
C GLU A 306 -9.91 -21.99 61.11
N ALA A 307 -9.04 -22.07 62.12
CA ALA A 307 -7.59 -21.91 61.94
C ALA A 307 -7.00 -22.97 61.00
N ALA A 308 -7.46 -24.23 61.10
CA ALA A 308 -7.04 -25.30 60.20
C ALA A 308 -7.49 -25.04 58.74
N ARG A 309 -8.73 -24.60 58.52
CA ARG A 309 -9.25 -24.24 57.18
C ARG A 309 -8.45 -23.10 56.55
N LEU A 310 -8.13 -22.05 57.32
CA LEU A 310 -7.32 -20.91 56.85
C LEU A 310 -5.89 -21.33 56.50
N ALA A 311 -5.28 -22.22 57.29
CA ALA A 311 -3.95 -22.76 57.00
C ALA A 311 -3.93 -23.63 55.73
N GLU A 312 -4.98 -24.42 55.49
CA GLU A 312 -5.12 -25.23 54.27
C GLU A 312 -5.31 -24.36 53.02
N GLU A 313 -6.17 -23.34 53.08
CA GLU A 313 -6.39 -22.37 52.01
C GLU A 313 -5.09 -21.59 51.68
N GLN A 314 -4.35 -21.15 52.70
CA GLN A 314 -3.08 -20.46 52.50
C GLN A 314 -2.03 -21.38 51.84
N ALA A 315 -1.93 -22.64 52.29
CA ALA A 315 -1.03 -23.62 51.68
C ALA A 315 -1.44 -24.00 50.25
N GLU A 316 -2.72 -23.91 49.89
CA GLU A 316 -3.17 -24.09 48.49
C GLU A 316 -2.78 -22.89 47.61
N ARG A 317 -2.97 -21.65 48.09
CA ARG A 317 -2.52 -20.44 47.38
C ARG A 317 -1.00 -20.43 47.15
N GLU A 318 -0.20 -20.75 48.16
CA GLU A 318 1.27 -20.86 48.03
C GLU A 318 1.70 -21.91 46.98
N ARG A 319 0.94 -23.00 46.83
CA ARG A 319 1.17 -24.01 45.78
C ARG A 319 0.79 -23.51 44.39
N GLN A 320 -0.33 -22.79 44.25
CA GLN A 320 -0.75 -22.17 42.98
C GLN A 320 0.22 -21.07 42.54
N GLU A 321 0.71 -20.22 43.44
CA GLU A 321 1.73 -19.21 43.15
C GLU A 321 3.07 -19.84 42.72
N ALA A 322 3.51 -20.92 43.39
CA ALA A 322 4.73 -21.65 43.01
C ALA A 322 4.60 -22.34 41.65
N GLU A 323 3.43 -22.88 41.30
CA GLU A 323 3.18 -23.47 39.99
C GLU A 323 3.10 -22.41 38.88
N ALA A 324 2.43 -21.29 39.11
CA ALA A 324 2.41 -20.15 38.19
C ALA A 324 3.82 -19.57 37.95
N ALA A 325 4.64 -19.46 38.99
CA ALA A 325 6.03 -19.02 38.87
C ALA A 325 6.88 -19.99 38.02
N ARG A 326 6.71 -21.31 38.21
CA ARG A 326 7.41 -22.34 37.40
C ARG A 326 7.02 -22.27 35.92
N LEU A 327 5.73 -22.09 35.63
CA LEU A 327 5.22 -21.97 34.26
C LEU A 327 5.73 -20.68 33.58
N ALA A 328 5.77 -19.56 34.32
CA ALA A 328 6.33 -18.30 33.80
C ALA A 328 7.84 -18.40 33.52
N GLU A 329 8.60 -19.10 34.36
CA GLU A 329 10.04 -19.34 34.13
C GLU A 329 10.27 -20.24 32.90
N GLU A 330 9.49 -21.32 32.74
CA GLU A 330 9.55 -22.20 31.57
C GLU A 330 9.19 -21.47 30.27
N GLN A 331 8.13 -20.64 30.29
CA GLN A 331 7.75 -19.83 29.14
C GLN A 331 8.83 -18.81 28.78
N ALA A 332 9.39 -18.10 29.76
CA ALA A 332 10.48 -17.16 29.54
C ALA A 332 11.77 -17.86 29.03
N GLU A 333 12.01 -19.13 29.36
CA GLU A 333 13.12 -19.90 28.77
C GLU A 333 12.84 -20.25 27.31
N ARG A 334 11.63 -20.70 26.97
CA ARG A 334 11.23 -20.98 25.57
C ARG A 334 11.31 -19.73 24.68
N GLU A 335 10.79 -18.59 25.14
CA GLU A 335 10.87 -17.32 24.41
C GLU A 335 12.33 -16.88 24.16
N ARG A 336 13.25 -17.15 25.10
CA ARG A 336 14.69 -16.91 24.91
C ARG A 336 15.32 -17.86 23.87
N GLN A 337 14.93 -19.13 23.86
CA GLN A 337 15.40 -20.11 22.88
C GLN A 337 14.87 -19.78 21.47
N GLU A 338 13.61 -19.38 21.33
CA GLU A 338 13.03 -18.94 20.05
C GLU A 338 13.69 -17.66 19.53
N ALA A 339 13.94 -16.67 20.40
CA ALA A 339 14.65 -15.44 20.02
C ALA A 339 16.10 -15.70 19.58
N GLU A 340 16.81 -16.64 20.22
CA GLU A 340 18.17 -17.03 19.81
C GLU A 340 18.16 -17.80 18.48
N ALA A 341 17.20 -18.71 18.28
CA ALA A 341 17.02 -19.40 17.00
C ALA A 341 16.68 -18.44 15.85
N ALA A 342 15.82 -17.45 16.09
CA ALA A 342 15.48 -16.42 15.11
C ALA A 342 16.71 -15.57 14.72
N ARG A 343 17.53 -15.15 15.71
CA ARG A 343 18.77 -14.41 15.46
C ARG A 343 19.77 -15.21 14.61
N LEU A 344 19.92 -16.51 14.87
CA LEU A 344 20.80 -17.39 14.10
C LEU A 344 20.29 -17.59 12.66
N ALA A 345 18.98 -17.72 12.47
CA ALA A 345 18.38 -17.79 11.13
C ALA A 345 18.53 -16.49 10.33
N GLU A 346 18.41 -15.34 10.99
CA GLU A 346 18.64 -14.02 10.37
C GLU A 346 20.10 -13.83 9.95
N GLU A 347 21.06 -14.19 10.82
CA GLU A 347 22.49 -14.14 10.50
C GLU A 347 22.85 -15.08 9.33
N GLN A 348 22.25 -16.28 9.29
CA GLN A 348 22.46 -17.21 8.17
C GLN A 348 21.88 -16.66 6.86
N ALA A 349 20.65 -16.13 6.88
CA ALA A 349 20.03 -15.52 5.70
C ALA A 349 20.78 -14.26 5.23
N GLU A 350 21.43 -13.51 6.12
CA GLU A 350 22.30 -12.40 5.73
C GLU A 350 23.57 -12.88 5.03
N ARG A 351 24.22 -13.94 5.53
CA ARG A 351 25.39 -14.54 4.85
C ARG A 351 25.04 -15.09 3.47
N GLU A 352 23.92 -15.81 3.34
CA GLU A 352 23.44 -16.32 2.05
C GLU A 352 23.15 -15.18 1.05
N ARG A 353 22.59 -14.05 1.52
CA ARG A 353 22.41 -12.84 0.70
C ARG A 353 23.75 -12.21 0.28
N GLN A 354 24.73 -12.13 1.18
CA GLN A 354 26.06 -11.60 0.86
C GLN A 354 26.81 -12.48 -0.15
N GLU A 355 26.70 -13.81 -0.04
CA GLU A 355 27.26 -14.75 -1.02
C GLU A 355 26.58 -14.64 -2.39
N ALA A 356 25.24 -14.53 -2.43
CA ALA A 356 24.49 -14.33 -3.67
C ALA A 356 24.80 -12.97 -4.34
N GLU A 357 24.97 -11.90 -3.57
CA GLU A 357 25.38 -10.59 -4.10
C GLU A 357 26.82 -10.60 -4.61
N ALA A 358 27.75 -11.26 -3.90
CA ALA A 358 29.13 -11.45 -4.38
C ALA A 358 29.18 -12.26 -5.68
N ALA A 359 28.35 -13.31 -5.81
CA ALA A 359 28.24 -14.09 -7.04
C ALA A 359 27.70 -13.24 -8.21
N ARG A 360 26.62 -12.46 -7.98
CA ARG A 360 26.04 -11.55 -9.00
C ARG A 360 27.05 -10.49 -9.44
N LEU A 361 27.81 -9.91 -8.52
CA LEU A 361 28.84 -8.92 -8.84
C LEU A 361 29.99 -9.55 -9.65
N ALA A 362 30.41 -10.78 -9.32
CA ALA A 362 31.42 -11.50 -10.09
C ALA A 362 30.93 -11.86 -11.51
N GLU A 363 29.65 -12.22 -11.66
CA GLU A 363 29.04 -12.47 -12.98
C GLU A 363 28.94 -11.19 -13.82
N GLU A 364 28.47 -10.08 -13.23
CA GLU A 364 28.43 -8.76 -13.90
C GLU A 364 29.84 -8.30 -14.31
N GLN A 365 30.85 -8.56 -13.48
CA GLN A 365 32.24 -8.24 -13.79
C GLN A 365 32.78 -9.11 -14.95
N ALA A 366 32.49 -10.41 -14.95
CA ALA A 366 32.83 -11.31 -16.05
C ALA A 366 32.03 -11.04 -17.34
N GLU A 367 30.83 -10.46 -17.26
CA GLU A 367 30.08 -9.99 -18.42
C GLU A 367 30.69 -8.69 -18.97
N ARG A 368 31.04 -7.73 -18.11
CA ARG A 368 31.75 -6.50 -18.52
C ARG A 368 33.10 -6.80 -19.17
N GLU A 369 33.90 -7.71 -18.62
CA GLU A 369 35.16 -8.14 -19.24
C GLU A 369 34.95 -8.79 -20.61
N ARG A 370 33.86 -9.54 -20.80
CA ARG A 370 33.46 -10.09 -22.11
C ARG A 370 33.02 -9.01 -23.08
N GLN A 371 32.20 -8.05 -22.64
CA GLN A 371 31.76 -6.91 -23.45
C GLN A 371 32.92 -5.97 -23.81
N GLU A 372 33.90 -5.76 -22.93
CA GLU A 372 35.11 -4.99 -23.21
C GLU A 372 36.02 -5.72 -24.22
N ALA A 373 36.22 -7.04 -24.08
CA ALA A 373 36.98 -7.84 -25.05
C ALA A 373 36.28 -7.94 -26.44
N GLU A 374 34.93 -7.96 -26.46
CA GLU A 374 34.13 -7.90 -27.68
C GLU A 374 34.17 -6.51 -28.32
N ALA A 375 34.09 -5.44 -27.53
CA ALA A 375 34.24 -4.06 -27.99
C ALA A 375 35.68 -3.76 -28.49
N GLU A 376 36.72 -4.35 -27.89
CA GLU A 376 38.09 -4.25 -28.38
C GLU A 376 38.26 -5.00 -29.71
N ARG A 377 37.68 -6.20 -29.85
CA ARG A 377 37.58 -6.92 -31.13
C ARG A 377 36.88 -6.10 -32.20
N LEU A 378 35.70 -5.56 -31.90
CA LEU A 378 34.92 -4.73 -32.83
C LEU A 378 35.67 -3.46 -33.22
N ARG A 379 36.36 -2.78 -32.29
CA ARG A 379 37.23 -1.65 -32.62
C ARG A 379 38.39 -2.00 -33.56
N LEU A 380 39.01 -3.16 -33.37
CA LEU A 380 40.08 -3.65 -34.26
C LEU A 380 39.57 -4.07 -35.65
N GLU A 381 38.27 -4.34 -35.79
CA GLU A 381 37.60 -4.54 -37.07
C GLU A 381 37.14 -3.20 -37.70
N GLU A 382 36.64 -2.25 -36.90
CA GLU A 382 36.28 -0.89 -37.35
C GLU A 382 37.50 -0.08 -37.81
N GLU A 383 38.67 -0.19 -37.15
CA GLU A 383 39.90 0.48 -37.61
C GLU A 383 40.40 -0.01 -38.98
N LYS A 384 39.96 -1.20 -39.43
CA LYS A 384 40.21 -1.68 -40.80
C LYS A 384 39.15 -1.22 -41.80
N ASN A 385 37.96 -0.85 -41.33
CA ASN A 385 36.78 -0.59 -42.16
C ASN A 385 35.98 0.62 -41.64
N ASN A 386 36.49 1.85 -41.78
CA ASN A 386 35.62 2.91 -42.31
C ASN A 386 36.29 4.17 -42.87
N SER A 387 35.69 4.66 -43.95
CA SER A 387 35.61 6.09 -44.26
C SER A 387 34.34 6.67 -43.61
N PRO A 388 34.30 7.94 -43.21
CA PRO A 388 33.27 8.42 -42.29
C PRO A 388 31.92 8.68 -42.98
N THR A 389 30.83 8.27 -42.33
CA THR A 389 29.47 8.79 -42.59
C THR A 389 28.82 9.16 -41.26
N GLU A 390 28.21 10.34 -41.16
CA GLU A 390 27.57 10.85 -39.95
C GLU A 390 26.29 10.07 -39.59
N GLN A 391 26.07 9.84 -38.28
CA GLN A 391 24.78 9.42 -37.74
C GLN A 391 24.10 10.59 -37.01
N GLU A 392 22.87 10.90 -37.38
CA GLU A 392 22.05 11.92 -36.70
C GLU A 392 21.58 11.45 -35.31
N LYS A 393 21.48 12.40 -34.37
CA LYS A 393 20.83 12.17 -33.06
C LYS A 393 19.31 12.17 -33.21
N PRO A 394 18.56 11.32 -32.47
CA PRO A 394 17.11 11.31 -32.52
C PRO A 394 16.52 12.64 -32.02
N LYS A 395 15.54 13.16 -32.78
CA LYS A 395 14.82 14.40 -32.45
C LYS A 395 13.89 14.15 -31.27
N LYS A 396 13.88 15.05 -30.27
CA LYS A 396 12.98 14.96 -29.11
C LYS A 396 11.52 15.13 -29.58
N GLU A 397 10.69 14.11 -29.36
CA GLU A 397 9.25 14.17 -29.61
C GLU A 397 8.59 15.34 -28.86
N GLY A 398 7.72 16.08 -29.56
CA GLY A 398 7.00 17.23 -29.02
C GLY A 398 6.02 16.86 -27.90
N PHE A 399 5.70 17.84 -27.04
CA PHE A 399 4.81 17.67 -25.89
C PHE A 399 3.45 17.05 -26.28
N PHE A 400 2.76 17.63 -27.26
CA PHE A 400 1.46 17.16 -27.71
C PHE A 400 1.50 15.76 -28.32
N ALA A 401 2.59 15.40 -29.02
CA ALA A 401 2.77 14.05 -29.56
C ALA A 401 2.86 12.99 -28.46
N ARG A 402 3.53 13.31 -27.34
CA ARG A 402 3.55 12.44 -26.15
C ARG A 402 2.19 12.32 -25.47
N LEU A 403 1.40 13.40 -25.39
CA LEU A 403 0.03 13.33 -24.87
C LEU A 403 -0.88 12.48 -25.79
N LYS A 404 -0.81 12.64 -27.12
CA LYS A 404 -1.51 11.77 -28.08
C LYS A 404 -1.14 10.29 -27.87
N LYS A 405 0.16 9.98 -27.75
CA LYS A 405 0.70 8.63 -27.54
C LYS A 405 0.25 8.03 -26.19
N GLY A 406 0.34 8.81 -25.12
CA GLY A 406 -0.12 8.46 -23.77
C GLY A 406 -1.65 8.43 -23.60
N LEU A 407 -2.42 8.67 -24.66
CA LEU A 407 -3.87 8.47 -24.68
C LEU A 407 -4.32 7.46 -25.76
N LEU A 408 -3.40 6.85 -26.52
CA LEU A 408 -3.69 6.05 -27.71
C LEU A 408 -4.77 4.97 -27.48
N LYS A 409 -4.65 4.20 -26.39
CA LYS A 409 -5.64 3.15 -26.05
C LYS A 409 -7.01 3.73 -25.70
N THR A 410 -7.05 4.85 -24.96
CA THR A 410 -8.30 5.53 -24.61
C THR A 410 -8.93 6.18 -25.85
N ARG A 411 -8.12 6.68 -26.78
CA ARG A 411 -8.50 7.25 -28.08
C ARG A 411 -9.10 6.25 -29.10
N GLN A 412 -8.93 4.95 -28.86
CA GLN A 412 -9.56 3.92 -29.68
C GLN A 412 -11.03 3.72 -29.26
N ASN A 413 -11.35 3.91 -27.98
CA ASN A 413 -12.72 3.79 -27.44
C ASN A 413 -13.45 5.13 -27.32
N LEU A 414 -12.71 6.25 -27.20
CA LEU A 414 -13.23 7.62 -27.12
C LEU A 414 -12.59 8.50 -28.19
N GLY A 415 -13.18 9.66 -28.48
CA GLY A 415 -12.53 10.67 -29.32
C GLY A 415 -12.40 10.21 -30.78
N SER A 416 -11.21 9.78 -31.23
CA SER A 416 -11.04 9.25 -32.59
C SER A 416 -11.93 8.01 -32.87
N GLY A 417 -12.16 7.13 -31.90
CA GLY A 417 -13.02 5.95 -32.06
C GLY A 417 -14.45 6.26 -32.53
N PHE A 418 -15.02 7.39 -32.06
CA PHE A 418 -16.38 7.78 -32.44
C PHE A 418 -16.53 8.24 -33.89
N LEU A 419 -15.44 8.54 -34.61
CA LEU A 419 -15.53 8.90 -36.03
C LEU A 419 -16.08 7.74 -36.88
N GLY A 420 -15.76 6.50 -36.52
CA GLY A 420 -16.33 5.30 -37.16
C GLY A 420 -17.81 5.12 -36.85
N LEU A 421 -18.22 5.42 -35.61
CA LEU A 421 -19.61 5.35 -35.15
C LEU A 421 -20.52 6.32 -35.92
N PHE A 422 -20.08 7.56 -36.10
CA PHE A 422 -20.86 8.61 -36.78
C PHE A 422 -20.77 8.54 -38.32
N SER A 423 -19.83 7.80 -38.90
CA SER A 423 -19.63 7.74 -40.35
C SER A 423 -20.79 7.05 -41.08
N GLY A 424 -21.61 7.84 -41.79
CA GLY A 424 -22.67 7.34 -42.68
C GLY A 424 -23.93 6.80 -41.99
N LYS A 425 -24.00 6.83 -40.65
CA LYS A 425 -25.22 6.50 -39.89
C LYS A 425 -26.20 7.67 -39.90
N LYS A 426 -27.49 7.35 -39.72
CA LYS A 426 -28.51 8.36 -39.41
C LYS A 426 -28.48 8.67 -37.92
N ILE A 427 -29.03 9.82 -37.55
CA ILE A 427 -29.25 10.18 -36.15
C ILE A 427 -30.65 9.67 -35.78
N ASP A 428 -30.67 8.52 -35.13
CA ASP A 428 -31.82 7.80 -34.60
C ASP A 428 -31.50 7.27 -33.20
N ASP A 429 -32.48 6.64 -32.53
CA ASP A 429 -32.32 6.15 -31.16
C ASP A 429 -31.22 5.06 -31.08
N ASP A 430 -31.12 4.19 -32.08
CA ASP A 430 -30.07 3.15 -32.20
C ASP A 430 -28.65 3.76 -32.14
N LEU A 431 -28.41 4.91 -32.81
CA LEU A 431 -27.12 5.62 -32.74
C LEU A 431 -26.81 6.13 -31.31
N PHE A 432 -27.83 6.59 -30.57
CA PHE A 432 -27.63 7.08 -29.20
C PHE A 432 -27.39 5.92 -28.22
N ASP A 433 -28.06 4.78 -28.41
CA ASP A 433 -27.81 3.56 -27.63
C ASP A 433 -26.39 3.03 -27.86
N GLU A 434 -25.92 2.97 -29.11
CA GLU A 434 -24.52 2.60 -29.42
C GLU A 434 -23.50 3.59 -28.82
N LEU A 435 -23.81 4.90 -28.82
CA LEU A 435 -22.95 5.92 -28.21
C LEU A 435 -22.92 5.80 -26.68
N GLU A 436 -24.05 5.51 -26.04
CA GLU A 436 -24.13 5.22 -24.61
C GLU A 436 -23.27 4.00 -24.26
N GLU A 437 -23.38 2.90 -25.02
CA GLU A 437 -22.56 1.70 -24.83
C GLU A 437 -21.06 2.01 -24.90
N GLN A 438 -20.61 2.72 -25.94
CA GLN A 438 -19.18 3.07 -26.10
C GLN A 438 -18.66 3.97 -24.96
N LEU A 439 -19.44 4.95 -24.52
CA LEU A 439 -19.09 5.81 -23.37
C LEU A 439 -18.98 4.99 -22.07
N LEU A 440 -19.87 4.00 -21.86
CA LEU A 440 -19.81 3.10 -20.71
C LEU A 440 -18.61 2.15 -20.77
N ILE A 441 -18.30 1.56 -21.93
CA ILE A 441 -17.12 0.71 -22.15
C ILE A 441 -15.82 1.49 -21.86
N ALA A 442 -15.79 2.78 -22.20
CA ALA A 442 -14.66 3.67 -21.92
C ALA A 442 -14.55 4.15 -20.47
N ASP A 443 -15.39 3.67 -19.55
CA ASP A 443 -15.41 4.03 -18.13
C ASP A 443 -15.85 5.50 -17.85
N VAL A 444 -16.66 6.13 -18.72
CA VAL A 444 -17.22 7.49 -18.48
C VAL A 444 -18.24 7.52 -17.33
N GLY A 445 -18.84 6.38 -16.99
CA GLY A 445 -19.75 6.22 -15.86
C GLY A 445 -21.21 6.58 -16.18
N VAL A 446 -22.16 5.86 -15.56
CA VAL A 446 -23.59 5.88 -15.95
C VAL A 446 -24.22 7.27 -15.90
N ASP A 447 -24.02 8.02 -14.81
CA ASP A 447 -24.65 9.33 -14.63
C ASP A 447 -24.08 10.37 -15.62
N THR A 448 -22.76 10.36 -15.82
CA THR A 448 -22.05 11.22 -16.77
C THR A 448 -22.44 10.92 -18.21
N THR A 449 -22.46 9.63 -18.60
CA THR A 449 -22.89 9.20 -19.93
C THR A 449 -24.33 9.63 -20.19
N ARG A 450 -25.25 9.34 -19.26
CA ARG A 450 -26.65 9.75 -19.34
C ARG A 450 -26.80 11.27 -19.52
N LYS A 451 -25.98 12.07 -18.84
CA LYS A 451 -25.96 13.53 -18.97
C LYS A 451 -25.51 13.96 -20.37
N ILE A 452 -24.42 13.38 -20.89
CA ILE A 452 -23.90 13.62 -22.24
C ILE A 452 -24.97 13.26 -23.29
N ILE A 453 -25.54 12.05 -23.21
CA ILE A 453 -26.59 11.59 -24.15
C ILE A 453 -27.81 12.52 -24.11
N ASN A 454 -28.37 12.79 -22.93
CA ASN A 454 -29.52 13.71 -22.81
C ASN A 454 -29.26 15.09 -23.39
N ASN A 455 -28.05 15.65 -23.17
CA ASN A 455 -27.67 16.93 -23.76
C ASN A 455 -27.57 16.84 -25.28
N LEU A 456 -26.97 15.77 -25.83
CA LEU A 456 -26.85 15.57 -27.28
C LEU A 456 -28.23 15.39 -27.95
N THR A 457 -29.10 14.54 -27.42
CA THR A 457 -30.47 14.35 -27.92
C THR A 457 -31.29 15.64 -27.83
N ALA A 458 -31.13 16.44 -26.77
CA ALA A 458 -31.77 17.75 -26.63
C ALA A 458 -31.26 18.79 -27.65
N HIS A 459 -30.02 18.67 -28.13
CA HIS A 459 -29.48 19.52 -29.20
C HIS A 459 -29.89 19.04 -30.60
N ALA A 460 -29.86 17.72 -30.85
CA ALA A 460 -30.28 17.09 -32.10
C ALA A 460 -31.78 17.28 -32.41
N SER A 461 -32.62 17.38 -31.38
CA SER A 461 -34.06 17.66 -31.53
C SER A 461 -34.40 19.15 -31.69
N ARG A 462 -33.48 20.08 -31.36
CA ARG A 462 -33.71 21.55 -31.40
C ARG A 462 -33.09 22.27 -32.59
N LYS A 463 -32.12 21.64 -33.27
CA LYS A 463 -31.50 22.13 -34.51
C LYS A 463 -31.62 21.02 -35.57
N ASP A 464 -31.72 21.37 -36.85
CA ASP A 464 -31.64 20.42 -37.99
C ASP A 464 -30.23 19.79 -38.12
N LEU A 465 -29.73 19.13 -37.07
CA LEU A 465 -28.55 18.29 -37.13
C LEU A 465 -28.92 16.99 -37.85
N LYS A 466 -28.92 17.06 -39.18
CA LYS A 466 -29.07 15.90 -40.09
C LYS A 466 -27.72 15.25 -40.42
N ASP A 467 -26.68 15.68 -39.73
CA ASP A 467 -25.29 15.37 -40.00
C ASP A 467 -24.61 14.86 -38.72
N ALA A 468 -24.13 13.63 -38.79
CA ALA A 468 -23.46 12.95 -37.69
C ALA A 468 -22.06 13.53 -37.42
N GLU A 469 -21.40 14.18 -38.39
CA GLU A 469 -20.15 14.92 -38.15
C GLU A 469 -20.38 16.13 -37.23
N ALA A 470 -21.54 16.79 -37.34
CA ALA A 470 -21.91 17.89 -36.47
C ALA A 470 -22.27 17.40 -35.04
N LEU A 471 -22.80 16.19 -34.91
CA LEU A 471 -23.03 15.54 -33.62
C LEU A 471 -21.71 15.18 -32.92
N TYR A 472 -20.70 14.71 -33.66
CA TYR A 472 -19.34 14.51 -33.17
C TYR A 472 -18.72 15.81 -32.62
N GLY A 473 -18.88 16.92 -33.35
CA GLY A 473 -18.46 18.24 -32.89
C GLY A 473 -19.13 18.66 -31.59
N LYS A 474 -20.43 18.35 -31.42
CA LYS A 474 -21.17 18.65 -30.18
C LYS A 474 -20.77 17.73 -29.02
N LEU A 475 -20.49 16.45 -29.27
CA LEU A 475 -19.96 15.53 -28.25
C LEU A 475 -18.61 16.04 -27.70
N ARG A 476 -17.72 16.53 -28.58
CA ARG A 476 -16.46 17.16 -28.17
C ARG A 476 -16.70 18.38 -27.26
N GLU A 477 -17.65 19.24 -27.62
CA GLU A 477 -18.01 20.44 -26.84
C GLU A 477 -18.53 20.06 -25.44
N GLU A 478 -19.51 19.15 -25.34
CA GLU A 478 -20.08 18.69 -24.06
C GLU A 478 -19.02 18.04 -23.15
N MET A 479 -18.12 17.22 -23.71
CA MET A 479 -17.03 16.60 -22.96
C MET A 479 -15.97 17.62 -22.52
N SER A 480 -15.74 18.67 -23.33
CA SER A 480 -14.87 19.80 -22.97
C SER A 480 -15.46 20.63 -21.83
N ASP A 481 -16.76 20.91 -21.87
CA ASP A 481 -17.48 21.67 -20.83
C ASP A 481 -17.50 20.93 -19.48
N ILE A 482 -17.36 19.61 -19.46
CA ILE A 482 -17.17 18.84 -18.22
C ILE A 482 -15.77 19.10 -17.65
N LEU A 483 -14.72 18.95 -18.46
CA LEU A 483 -13.32 19.09 -18.01
C LEU A 483 -12.92 20.54 -17.69
N ALA A 484 -13.46 21.54 -18.40
CA ALA A 484 -13.16 22.95 -18.17
C ALA A 484 -13.52 23.42 -16.76
N LYS A 485 -14.48 22.77 -16.08
CA LYS A 485 -14.86 23.06 -14.69
C LYS A 485 -13.78 22.69 -13.67
N VAL A 486 -12.88 21.78 -14.02
CA VAL A 486 -11.82 21.24 -13.15
C VAL A 486 -10.40 21.55 -13.63
N ASP A 487 -10.24 22.30 -14.73
CA ASP A 487 -8.95 22.88 -15.15
C ASP A 487 -8.57 24.06 -14.24
N LYS A 488 -7.91 23.73 -13.12
CA LYS A 488 -7.25 24.71 -12.26
C LYS A 488 -5.89 24.15 -11.82
N PRO A 489 -4.78 24.58 -12.45
CA PRO A 489 -3.43 24.19 -12.06
C PRO A 489 -3.16 24.40 -10.56
N LEU A 490 -2.23 23.62 -10.01
CA LEU A 490 -1.76 23.84 -8.64
C LEU A 490 -0.76 25.01 -8.63
N GLU A 491 -1.15 26.11 -7.97
CA GLU A 491 -0.30 27.27 -7.78
C GLU A 491 0.29 27.25 -6.36
N ILE A 492 1.61 27.34 -6.27
CA ILE A 492 2.33 27.44 -5.00
C ILE A 492 2.34 28.92 -4.59
N GLU A 493 1.41 29.29 -3.71
CA GLU A 493 1.29 30.64 -3.13
C GLU A 493 2.50 31.01 -2.24
N ASP A 494 2.57 32.27 -1.80
CA ASP A 494 3.63 32.81 -0.91
C ASP A 494 3.48 32.30 0.55
N LYS A 495 3.61 30.98 0.70
CA LYS A 495 3.54 30.21 1.95
C LYS A 495 4.83 29.41 2.09
N LYS A 496 5.44 29.42 3.28
CA LYS A 496 6.73 28.75 3.54
C LYS A 496 6.69 27.89 4.81
N PRO A 497 6.56 26.56 4.69
CA PRO A 497 6.32 25.79 3.47
C PRO A 497 4.87 25.86 2.97
N TYR A 498 4.68 25.78 1.65
CA TYR A 498 3.42 25.32 1.07
C TYR A 498 3.32 23.80 1.31
N VAL A 499 2.28 23.35 2.02
CA VAL A 499 2.15 21.95 2.48
C VAL A 499 1.18 21.18 1.59
N ILE A 500 1.68 20.17 0.88
CA ILE A 500 0.90 19.23 0.06
C ILE A 500 0.79 17.91 0.81
N LEU A 501 -0.42 17.50 1.16
CA LEU A 501 -0.73 16.19 1.73
C LEU A 501 -1.17 15.25 0.60
N MET A 502 -0.39 14.20 0.33
CA MET A 502 -0.67 13.24 -0.73
C MET A 502 -1.45 12.05 -0.19
N VAL A 503 -2.68 11.87 -0.66
CA VAL A 503 -3.58 10.79 -0.22
C VAL A 503 -3.95 9.88 -1.40
N GLY A 504 -4.55 8.72 -1.09
CA GLY A 504 -4.92 7.69 -2.07
C GLY A 504 -4.41 6.31 -1.69
N VAL A 505 -4.84 5.28 -2.41
CA VAL A 505 -4.57 3.89 -2.03
C VAL A 505 -3.16 3.43 -2.43
N ASN A 506 -2.79 2.20 -2.10
CA ASN A 506 -1.50 1.64 -2.50
C ASN A 506 -1.51 1.29 -4.01
N GLY A 507 -0.36 1.40 -4.68
CA GLY A 507 -0.21 1.03 -6.10
C GLY A 507 -0.67 2.07 -7.13
N VAL A 508 -1.40 3.12 -6.73
CA VAL A 508 -1.87 4.21 -7.63
C VAL A 508 -0.80 5.25 -8.00
N GLY A 509 0.47 5.02 -7.64
CA GLY A 509 1.57 5.91 -8.00
C GLY A 509 1.75 7.16 -7.11
N LYS A 510 1.26 7.17 -5.85
CA LYS A 510 1.51 8.27 -4.89
C LYS A 510 2.99 8.66 -4.78
N THR A 511 3.83 7.73 -4.33
CA THR A 511 5.27 7.95 -4.11
C THR A 511 6.02 8.33 -5.40
N THR A 512 5.61 7.76 -6.54
CA THR A 512 6.10 8.17 -7.87
C THR A 512 5.71 9.62 -8.20
N THR A 513 4.46 10.01 -7.93
CA THR A 513 3.96 11.38 -8.12
C THR A 513 4.69 12.37 -7.20
N ILE A 514 4.94 12.01 -5.95
CA ILE A 514 5.74 12.79 -5.00
C ILE A 514 7.12 13.09 -5.60
N GLY A 515 7.81 12.06 -6.10
CA GLY A 515 9.11 12.24 -6.74
C GLY A 515 9.05 13.17 -7.96
N LYS A 516 8.08 12.97 -8.86
CA LYS A 516 7.92 13.81 -10.04
C LYS A 516 7.62 15.29 -9.69
N LEU A 517 6.70 15.54 -8.75
CA LEU A 517 6.39 16.89 -8.24
C LEU A 517 7.60 17.54 -7.56
N ALA A 518 8.30 16.80 -6.69
CA ALA A 518 9.46 17.32 -5.99
C ALA A 518 10.60 17.69 -6.96
N ARG A 519 10.77 16.91 -8.03
CA ARG A 519 11.75 17.22 -9.09
C ARG A 519 11.30 18.41 -9.97
N GLN A 520 10.01 18.53 -10.25
CA GLN A 520 9.44 19.67 -10.97
C GLN A 520 9.68 20.97 -10.19
N TYR A 521 9.31 21.02 -8.91
CA TYR A 521 9.52 22.20 -8.07
C TYR A 521 11.00 22.55 -7.87
N GLN A 522 11.89 21.54 -7.77
CA GLN A 522 13.34 21.78 -7.83
C GLN A 522 13.78 22.45 -9.15
N SER A 523 13.24 22.01 -10.31
CA SER A 523 13.59 22.61 -11.60
C SER A 523 13.05 24.02 -11.79
N GLU A 524 11.95 24.36 -11.10
CA GLU A 524 11.42 25.72 -10.96
C GLU A 524 12.22 26.58 -9.95
N GLY A 525 13.26 26.01 -9.31
CA GLY A 525 14.14 26.70 -8.37
C GLY A 525 13.61 26.75 -6.92
N LYS A 526 12.52 26.04 -6.60
CA LYS A 526 11.96 25.96 -5.26
C LYS A 526 12.73 24.94 -4.41
N SER A 527 12.92 25.26 -3.13
CA SER A 527 13.43 24.31 -2.13
C SER A 527 12.31 23.38 -1.66
N VAL A 528 12.56 22.08 -1.71
CA VAL A 528 11.56 21.04 -1.40
C VAL A 528 12.02 20.21 -0.22
N MET A 529 11.07 19.78 0.62
CA MET A 529 11.25 18.76 1.65
C MET A 529 10.17 17.68 1.51
N LEU A 530 10.49 16.45 1.93
CA LEU A 530 9.57 15.32 1.91
C LEU A 530 9.30 14.81 3.34
N ALA A 531 8.10 14.31 3.60
CA ALA A 531 7.75 13.61 4.84
C ALA A 531 7.29 12.17 4.56
N ALA A 532 7.92 11.20 5.22
CA ALA A 532 7.63 9.77 5.06
C ALA A 532 6.50 9.32 6.01
N GLY A 533 5.26 9.70 5.68
CA GLY A 533 4.08 9.37 6.50
C GLY A 533 3.48 7.98 6.29
N ASP A 534 3.91 7.18 5.31
CA ASP A 534 3.56 5.75 5.22
C ASP A 534 4.42 4.90 6.17
N THR A 535 4.38 5.21 7.47
CA THR A 535 5.25 4.63 8.51
C THR A 535 5.01 3.13 8.71
N PHE A 536 3.85 2.62 8.32
CA PHE A 536 3.50 1.19 8.36
C PHE A 536 4.16 0.35 7.27
N ARG A 537 4.93 0.94 6.35
CA ARG A 537 5.64 0.24 5.28
C ARG A 537 7.10 0.68 5.28
N ALA A 538 7.96 -0.09 5.95
CA ALA A 538 9.41 0.16 6.00
C ALA A 538 9.99 0.45 4.60
N ALA A 539 9.68 -0.40 3.62
CA ALA A 539 10.10 -0.22 2.23
C ALA A 539 9.56 1.07 1.55
N ALA A 540 8.43 1.64 1.99
CA ALA A 540 7.92 2.90 1.46
C ALA A 540 8.70 4.11 2.04
N VAL A 541 9.02 4.05 3.34
CA VAL A 541 9.89 5.03 4.01
C VAL A 541 11.29 5.01 3.36
N GLU A 542 11.88 3.83 3.22
CA GLU A 542 13.17 3.61 2.57
C GLU A 542 13.17 4.08 1.11
N GLN A 543 12.15 3.70 0.32
CA GLN A 543 12.01 4.15 -1.07
C GLN A 543 11.97 5.68 -1.16
N LEU A 544 11.28 6.37 -0.26
CA LEU A 544 11.22 7.83 -0.23
C LEU A 544 12.56 8.45 0.21
N GLN A 545 13.26 7.84 1.17
CA GLN A 545 14.59 8.26 1.61
C GLN A 545 15.63 8.13 0.49
N VAL A 546 15.76 6.95 -0.13
CA VAL A 546 16.65 6.70 -1.28
C VAL A 546 16.34 7.66 -2.44
N TRP A 547 15.06 7.92 -2.70
CA TRP A 547 14.65 8.89 -3.73
C TRP A 547 15.08 10.32 -3.36
N GLY A 548 14.91 10.72 -2.10
CA GLY A 548 15.36 12.01 -1.58
C GLY A 548 16.88 12.18 -1.67
N GLU A 549 17.66 11.21 -1.21
CA GLU A 549 19.12 11.21 -1.28
C GLU A 549 19.62 11.35 -2.73
N ARG A 550 19.08 10.54 -3.64
CA ARG A 550 19.42 10.57 -5.08
C ARG A 550 19.16 11.93 -5.73
N ASN A 551 18.15 12.67 -5.26
CA ASN A 551 17.77 13.99 -5.77
C ASN A 551 18.24 15.16 -4.88
N LYS A 552 18.99 14.88 -3.80
CA LYS A 552 19.46 15.86 -2.80
C LYS A 552 18.32 16.66 -2.16
N ILE A 553 17.22 15.96 -1.83
CA ILE A 553 16.03 16.51 -1.17
C ILE A 553 15.96 15.96 0.25
N PRO A 554 15.88 16.82 1.29
CA PRO A 554 15.75 16.35 2.67
C PRO A 554 14.43 15.61 2.87
N VAL A 555 14.52 14.44 3.50
CA VAL A 555 13.38 13.60 3.90
C VAL A 555 13.31 13.55 5.41
N VAL A 556 12.13 13.76 5.98
CA VAL A 556 11.85 13.56 7.40
C VAL A 556 11.11 12.23 7.57
N ALA A 557 11.69 11.35 8.38
CA ALA A 557 11.20 10.01 8.66
C ALA A 557 11.47 9.67 10.13
N GLN A 558 10.70 8.73 10.68
CA GLN A 558 10.93 8.10 11.98
C GLN A 558 11.00 6.57 11.80
N HIS A 559 11.05 5.81 12.90
CA HIS A 559 11.07 4.35 12.86
C HIS A 559 9.77 3.75 12.28
N THR A 560 9.85 2.54 11.74
CA THR A 560 8.68 1.79 11.23
C THR A 560 7.62 1.66 12.33
N GLY A 561 6.36 1.94 12.00
CA GLY A 561 5.24 1.94 12.95
C GLY A 561 5.10 3.21 13.80
N ALA A 562 5.96 4.22 13.63
CA ALA A 562 5.78 5.53 14.26
C ALA A 562 4.45 6.19 13.84
N ASP A 563 3.93 7.11 14.65
CA ASP A 563 2.68 7.82 14.36
C ASP A 563 2.82 8.77 13.14
N PRO A 564 2.10 8.53 12.02
CA PRO A 564 2.20 9.36 10.81
C PRO A 564 1.98 10.86 11.07
N ALA A 565 1.04 11.20 11.95
CA ALA A 565 0.72 12.58 12.30
C ALA A 565 1.89 13.27 13.02
N SER A 566 2.67 12.52 13.80
CA SER A 566 3.87 13.01 14.49
C SER A 566 5.05 13.19 13.53
N VAL A 567 5.28 12.25 12.60
CA VAL A 567 6.30 12.40 11.54
C VAL A 567 6.07 13.65 10.69
N ILE A 568 4.81 13.90 10.31
CA ILE A 568 4.45 15.04 9.48
C ILE A 568 4.50 16.36 10.27
N PHE A 569 4.18 16.35 11.56
CA PHE A 569 4.36 17.51 12.46
C PHE A 569 5.84 17.93 12.53
N ASP A 570 6.75 16.97 12.74
CA ASP A 570 8.19 17.21 12.73
C ASP A 570 8.68 17.70 11.36
N ALA A 571 8.09 17.19 10.28
CA ALA A 571 8.42 17.62 8.93
C ALA A 571 8.02 19.08 8.65
N ILE A 572 6.86 19.53 9.13
CA ILE A 572 6.44 20.94 9.04
C ILE A 572 7.39 21.83 9.84
N GLN A 573 7.73 21.47 11.08
CA GLN A 573 8.69 22.24 11.88
C GLN A 573 10.09 22.29 11.23
N SER A 574 10.59 21.17 10.71
CA SER A 574 11.86 21.07 9.99
C SER A 574 11.85 21.93 8.71
N ALA A 575 10.75 21.95 7.96
CA ALA A 575 10.57 22.76 6.77
C ALA A 575 10.52 24.26 7.09
N GLN A 576 9.77 24.66 8.12
CA GLN A 576 9.74 26.04 8.63
C GLN A 576 11.13 26.49 9.10
N ALA A 577 11.83 25.69 9.90
CA ALA A 577 13.15 26.02 10.44
C ALA A 577 14.24 26.13 9.35
N LYS A 578 14.11 25.38 8.25
CA LYS A 578 15.03 25.45 7.10
C LYS A 578 14.57 26.42 6.00
N GLY A 579 13.43 27.07 6.17
CA GLY A 579 12.86 28.01 5.19
C GLY A 579 12.48 27.35 3.85
N ALA A 580 12.08 26.08 3.86
CA ALA A 580 11.70 25.35 2.66
C ALA A 580 10.44 25.93 2.01
N ASP A 581 10.40 25.99 0.68
CA ASP A 581 9.28 26.56 -0.07
C ASP A 581 8.11 25.57 -0.18
N VAL A 582 8.38 24.27 -0.36
CA VAL A 582 7.35 23.22 -0.48
C VAL A 582 7.68 22.04 0.42
N LEU A 583 6.66 21.56 1.16
CA LEU A 583 6.69 20.28 1.88
C LEU A 583 5.67 19.33 1.23
N ILE A 584 6.10 18.15 0.82
CA ILE A 584 5.22 17.09 0.31
C ILE A 584 5.22 15.92 1.30
N ALA A 585 4.05 15.60 1.85
CA ALA A 585 3.88 14.50 2.80
C ALA A 585 3.21 13.29 2.15
N ASP A 586 3.88 12.13 2.17
CA ASP A 586 3.27 10.83 1.81
C ASP A 586 2.38 10.32 2.94
N THR A 587 1.43 9.45 2.65
CA THR A 587 0.57 8.78 3.65
C THR A 587 0.36 7.31 3.34
N ALA A 588 -0.05 6.54 4.34
CA ALA A 588 -0.58 5.20 4.14
C ALA A 588 -1.73 5.19 3.11
N GLY A 589 -1.90 4.05 2.41
CA GLY A 589 -2.94 3.81 1.42
C GLY A 589 -3.63 2.46 1.52
N ARG A 590 -3.66 1.86 2.72
CA ARG A 590 -4.21 0.52 2.99
C ARG A 590 -5.75 0.54 3.04
N LEU A 591 -6.39 0.56 1.87
CA LEU A 591 -7.86 0.71 1.73
C LEU A 591 -8.67 -0.40 2.42
N GLN A 592 -8.11 -1.59 2.66
CA GLN A 592 -8.83 -2.67 3.35
C GLN A 592 -9.37 -2.26 4.73
N ASN A 593 -8.68 -1.35 5.44
CA ASN A 593 -9.08 -0.85 6.76
C ASN A 593 -9.64 0.58 6.64
N LYS A 594 -10.67 0.76 5.79
CA LYS A 594 -11.22 2.09 5.41
C LYS A 594 -11.41 3.04 6.59
N SER A 595 -12.06 2.58 7.67
CA SER A 595 -12.34 3.40 8.86
C SER A 595 -11.06 3.91 9.54
N HIS A 596 -10.10 3.01 9.81
CA HIS A 596 -8.83 3.37 10.43
C HIS A 596 -8.03 4.34 9.56
N LEU A 597 -7.94 4.09 8.25
CA LEU A 597 -7.23 4.98 7.31
C LEU A 597 -7.85 6.38 7.29
N MET A 598 -9.17 6.51 7.28
CA MET A 598 -9.81 7.83 7.26
C MET A 598 -9.65 8.59 8.59
N GLU A 599 -9.69 7.91 9.74
CA GLU A 599 -9.42 8.55 11.04
C GLU A 599 -7.94 8.94 11.20
N GLU A 600 -7.02 8.16 10.66
CA GLU A 600 -5.59 8.49 10.59
C GLU A 600 -5.34 9.76 9.76
N LEU A 601 -5.96 9.87 8.57
CA LEU A 601 -5.86 11.06 7.72
C LEU A 601 -6.48 12.30 8.37
N LYS A 602 -7.65 12.16 9.02
CA LYS A 602 -8.24 13.24 9.83
C LYS A 602 -7.33 13.66 10.99
N LYS A 603 -6.67 12.70 11.65
CA LYS A 603 -5.69 12.97 12.71
C LYS A 603 -4.51 13.76 12.16
N ILE A 604 -3.95 13.39 11.00
CA ILE A 604 -2.87 14.12 10.32
C ILE A 604 -3.29 15.58 10.07
N VAL A 605 -4.41 15.81 9.37
CA VAL A 605 -4.92 17.17 9.08
C VAL A 605 -5.13 17.99 10.37
N ARG A 606 -5.73 17.40 11.41
CA ARG A 606 -5.92 18.07 12.71
C ARG A 606 -4.60 18.41 13.41
N VAL A 607 -3.55 17.62 13.22
CA VAL A 607 -2.23 17.88 13.80
C VAL A 607 -1.46 18.94 13.01
N MET A 608 -1.55 18.94 11.67
CA MET A 608 -1.01 20.02 10.83
C MET A 608 -1.57 21.39 11.22
N LYS A 609 -2.89 21.47 11.46
CA LYS A 609 -3.60 22.69 11.87
C LYS A 609 -3.16 23.30 13.21
N LYS A 610 -2.34 22.59 13.99
CA LYS A 610 -1.71 23.15 15.21
C LYS A 610 -0.48 24.03 14.92
N LEU A 611 0.14 23.87 13.75
CA LEU A 611 1.33 24.63 13.34
C LEU A 611 0.99 25.75 12.34
N ASP A 612 0.03 25.50 11.45
CA ASP A 612 -0.56 26.50 10.55
C ASP A 612 -2.03 26.13 10.34
N GLU A 613 -2.95 27.03 10.70
CA GLU A 613 -4.40 26.84 10.57
C GLU A 613 -4.84 26.54 9.12
N ASN A 614 -4.04 26.99 8.14
CA ASN A 614 -4.26 26.79 6.70
C ASN A 614 -3.61 25.50 6.16
N ALA A 615 -2.84 24.76 6.97
CA ALA A 615 -2.21 23.53 6.54
C ALA A 615 -3.16 22.30 6.71
N PRO A 616 -3.16 21.34 5.78
CA PRO A 616 -2.45 21.35 4.49
C PRO A 616 -3.07 22.34 3.50
N HIS A 617 -2.21 22.96 2.69
CA HIS A 617 -2.61 23.94 1.67
C HIS A 617 -3.21 23.25 0.44
N GLU A 618 -2.78 22.03 0.15
CA GLU A 618 -3.37 21.14 -0.84
C GLU A 618 -3.52 19.73 -0.26
N ILE A 619 -4.72 19.16 -0.36
CA ILE A 619 -4.97 17.73 -0.14
C ILE A 619 -5.14 17.09 -1.52
N MET A 620 -4.07 16.43 -1.98
CA MET A 620 -3.94 15.88 -3.32
C MET A 620 -4.25 14.39 -3.31
N LEU A 621 -5.39 13.99 -3.86
CA LEU A 621 -5.70 12.57 -4.08
C LEU A 621 -5.00 12.08 -5.36
N THR A 622 -4.21 11.00 -5.25
CA THR A 622 -3.71 10.28 -6.42
C THR A 622 -4.63 9.11 -6.76
N LEU A 623 -5.04 9.02 -8.02
CA LEU A 623 -5.88 7.97 -8.57
C LEU A 623 -5.19 7.26 -9.75
N ASP A 624 -5.67 6.06 -10.05
CA ASP A 624 -5.18 5.22 -11.15
C ASP A 624 -6.28 5.05 -12.20
N ALA A 625 -6.07 5.61 -13.39
CA ALA A 625 -7.02 5.58 -14.50
C ALA A 625 -7.30 4.16 -15.03
N SER A 626 -6.37 3.22 -14.82
CA SER A 626 -6.58 1.82 -15.22
C SER A 626 -7.67 1.11 -14.41
N THR A 627 -8.01 1.65 -13.24
CA THR A 627 -8.99 1.04 -12.32
C THR A 627 -10.45 1.38 -12.63
N GLY A 628 -10.73 2.29 -13.60
CA GLY A 628 -12.09 2.66 -13.99
C GLY A 628 -12.92 3.23 -12.83
N GLN A 629 -14.21 2.89 -12.74
CA GLN A 629 -15.11 3.39 -11.68
C GLN A 629 -14.61 3.17 -10.23
N ASN A 630 -13.65 2.26 -9.98
CA ASN A 630 -13.03 2.16 -8.67
C ASN A 630 -12.37 3.47 -8.23
N ALA A 631 -11.78 4.25 -9.15
CA ALA A 631 -11.21 5.56 -8.87
C ALA A 631 -12.28 6.58 -8.43
N VAL A 632 -13.49 6.53 -9.02
CA VAL A 632 -14.64 7.36 -8.61
C VAL A 632 -15.07 7.01 -7.18
N SER A 633 -15.17 5.72 -6.85
CA SER A 633 -15.52 5.28 -5.49
C SER A 633 -14.48 5.69 -4.44
N GLN A 634 -13.19 5.73 -4.83
CA GLN A 634 -12.11 6.22 -3.98
C GLN A 634 -12.18 7.74 -3.80
N ALA A 635 -12.36 8.51 -4.88
CA ALA A 635 -12.51 9.96 -4.82
C ALA A 635 -13.58 10.38 -3.80
N LYS A 636 -14.77 9.77 -3.89
CA LYS A 636 -15.86 9.98 -2.91
C LYS A 636 -15.43 9.69 -1.47
N LEU A 637 -14.82 8.53 -1.22
CA LEU A 637 -14.45 8.10 0.13
C LEU A 637 -13.39 9.02 0.78
N PHE A 638 -12.39 9.46 0.02
CA PHE A 638 -11.37 10.37 0.52
C PHE A 638 -11.91 11.80 0.69
N ASP A 639 -12.79 12.27 -0.20
CA ASP A 639 -13.42 13.59 -0.08
C ASP A 639 -14.33 13.70 1.15
N GLU A 640 -15.21 12.72 1.36
CA GLU A 640 -16.06 12.62 2.56
C GLU A 640 -15.25 12.55 3.87
N ALA A 641 -13.99 12.09 3.81
CA ALA A 641 -13.14 11.92 4.98
C ALA A 641 -12.30 13.15 5.34
N VAL A 642 -11.70 13.83 4.36
CA VAL A 642 -10.74 14.93 4.61
C VAL A 642 -10.98 16.22 3.81
N GLY A 643 -11.87 16.20 2.80
CA GLY A 643 -12.12 17.33 1.89
C GLY A 643 -10.94 17.55 0.93
N LEU A 644 -11.08 17.08 -0.30
CA LEU A 644 -10.01 17.13 -1.30
C LEU A 644 -9.96 18.51 -1.98
N THR A 645 -8.75 18.98 -2.30
CA THR A 645 -8.54 20.26 -3.00
C THR A 645 -7.90 20.09 -4.38
N GLY A 646 -7.39 18.89 -4.67
CA GLY A 646 -6.83 18.53 -5.97
C GLY A 646 -6.79 17.02 -6.22
N ILE A 647 -6.84 16.64 -7.49
CA ILE A 647 -6.70 15.26 -7.96
C ILE A 647 -5.51 15.15 -8.92
N THR A 648 -4.72 14.10 -8.77
CA THR A 648 -3.76 13.63 -9.77
C THR A 648 -4.23 12.28 -10.33
N LEU A 649 -4.43 12.19 -11.65
CA LEU A 649 -4.88 10.96 -12.30
C LEU A 649 -3.73 10.32 -13.09
N THR A 650 -3.29 9.13 -12.68
CA THR A 650 -2.10 8.44 -13.21
C THR A 650 -2.44 7.30 -14.17
N LYS A 651 -1.43 6.79 -14.88
CA LYS A 651 -1.46 5.59 -15.76
C LYS A 651 -2.46 5.68 -16.92
N LEU A 652 -2.68 6.88 -17.45
CA LEU A 652 -3.56 7.10 -18.62
C LEU A 652 -2.99 6.43 -19.90
N ASP A 653 -1.67 6.31 -19.98
CA ASP A 653 -0.91 5.63 -21.03
C ASP A 653 -1.12 4.10 -21.07
N GLY A 654 -1.34 3.50 -19.90
CA GLY A 654 -1.54 2.06 -19.79
C GLY A 654 -2.90 1.56 -20.28
N THR A 655 -3.92 2.44 -20.34
CA THR A 655 -5.33 2.03 -20.29
C THR A 655 -6.22 2.56 -21.43
N ALA A 656 -7.25 1.78 -21.76
CA ALA A 656 -8.38 2.22 -22.59
C ALA A 656 -9.54 2.82 -21.76
N LYS A 657 -9.47 2.75 -20.42
CA LYS A 657 -10.48 3.20 -19.45
C LYS A 657 -10.32 4.68 -19.05
N GLY A 658 -9.62 5.48 -19.84
CA GLY A 658 -9.33 6.88 -19.52
C GLY A 658 -10.56 7.79 -19.45
N GLY A 659 -11.74 7.31 -19.87
CA GLY A 659 -13.02 8.03 -19.72
C GLY A 659 -13.41 8.31 -18.27
N VAL A 660 -12.82 7.60 -17.30
CA VAL A 660 -13.01 7.85 -15.86
C VAL A 660 -12.72 9.30 -15.44
N ILE A 661 -11.86 10.02 -16.19
CA ILE A 661 -11.58 11.43 -15.96
C ILE A 661 -12.83 12.31 -16.04
N PHE A 662 -13.76 12.00 -16.95
CA PHE A 662 -15.03 12.72 -17.10
C PHE A 662 -15.98 12.43 -15.94
N SER A 663 -16.01 11.17 -15.47
CA SER A 663 -16.79 10.76 -14.29
C SER A 663 -16.34 11.50 -13.03
N ILE A 664 -15.03 11.58 -12.81
CA ILE A 664 -14.43 12.29 -11.67
C ILE A 664 -14.71 13.81 -11.78
N ALA A 665 -14.52 14.40 -12.97
CA ALA A 665 -14.75 15.82 -13.19
C ALA A 665 -16.21 16.24 -12.95
N ASP A 666 -17.17 15.48 -13.48
CA ASP A 666 -18.59 15.85 -13.40
C ASP A 666 -19.22 15.59 -12.02
N GLN A 667 -18.81 14.53 -11.32
CA GLN A 667 -19.40 14.18 -10.02
C GLN A 667 -18.86 15.02 -8.85
N PHE A 668 -17.57 15.36 -8.83
CA PHE A 668 -16.95 16.00 -7.67
C PHE A 668 -16.64 17.49 -7.86
N GLY A 669 -16.36 17.95 -9.08
CA GLY A 669 -15.93 19.33 -9.33
C GLY A 669 -14.61 19.74 -8.65
N ILE A 670 -13.87 18.79 -8.07
CA ILE A 670 -12.54 19.02 -7.51
C ILE A 670 -11.54 19.23 -8.66
N PRO A 671 -10.68 20.26 -8.61
CA PRO A 671 -9.66 20.47 -9.63
C PRO A 671 -8.80 19.24 -9.93
N ILE A 672 -8.72 18.87 -11.20
CA ILE A 672 -7.69 17.92 -11.66
C ILE A 672 -6.44 18.76 -11.86
N ARG A 673 -5.42 18.48 -11.06
CA ARG A 673 -4.18 19.26 -11.02
C ARG A 673 -3.15 18.71 -11.99
N TYR A 674 -3.03 17.38 -12.02
CA TYR A 674 -2.05 16.68 -12.81
C TYR A 674 -2.61 15.41 -13.46
N ILE A 675 -2.05 15.07 -14.61
CA ILE A 675 -2.24 13.79 -15.30
C ILE A 675 -0.88 13.09 -15.50
N GLY A 676 -0.86 11.78 -15.27
CA GLY A 676 0.29 10.91 -15.49
C GLY A 676 0.12 10.06 -16.76
N ILE A 677 0.99 10.27 -17.74
CA ILE A 677 0.94 9.70 -19.09
C ILE A 677 2.21 8.88 -19.45
N GLY A 678 2.86 8.30 -18.43
CA GLY A 678 4.10 7.53 -18.58
C GLY A 678 4.95 7.49 -17.31
N GLU A 679 6.06 6.76 -17.38
CA GLU A 679 6.97 6.55 -16.24
C GLU A 679 7.99 7.70 -16.06
N GLY A 680 8.36 8.41 -17.13
CA GLY A 680 9.37 9.47 -17.12
C GLY A 680 8.99 10.65 -16.22
N ILE A 681 9.99 11.39 -15.74
CA ILE A 681 9.76 12.50 -14.80
C ILE A 681 8.86 13.56 -15.42
N GLU A 682 9.09 13.86 -16.71
CA GLU A 682 8.28 14.77 -17.50
C GLU A 682 6.95 14.20 -18.00
N ASP A 683 6.56 12.98 -17.61
CA ASP A 683 5.28 12.36 -17.97
C ASP A 683 4.20 12.60 -16.90
N LEU A 684 4.54 13.29 -15.79
CA LEU A 684 3.54 13.99 -14.98
C LEU A 684 3.36 15.40 -15.56
N ARG A 685 2.13 15.77 -15.88
CA ARG A 685 1.81 17.05 -16.52
C ARG A 685 0.74 17.80 -15.73
N PRO A 686 0.88 19.13 -15.53
CA PRO A 686 -0.25 19.97 -15.15
C PRO A 686 -1.41 19.70 -16.10
N PHE A 687 -2.60 19.50 -15.56
CA PHE A 687 -3.79 19.23 -16.37
C PHE A 687 -4.19 20.49 -17.16
N LYS A 688 -4.59 20.25 -18.42
CA LYS A 688 -5.13 21.23 -19.34
C LYS A 688 -6.30 20.58 -20.08
N ALA A 689 -7.51 21.11 -19.90
CA ALA A 689 -8.71 20.54 -20.49
C ALA A 689 -8.66 20.62 -22.03
N ASP A 690 -8.27 21.76 -22.58
CA ASP A 690 -8.16 21.98 -24.03
C ASP A 690 -7.15 21.01 -24.68
N ASP A 691 -5.92 20.94 -24.15
CA ASP A 691 -4.88 20.01 -24.63
C ASP A 691 -5.33 18.54 -24.54
N PHE A 692 -6.01 18.16 -23.46
CA PHE A 692 -6.51 16.80 -23.25
C PHE A 692 -7.63 16.45 -24.24
N ILE A 693 -8.59 17.34 -24.43
CA ILE A 693 -9.69 17.18 -25.40
C ILE A 693 -9.14 17.17 -26.83
N GLU A 694 -8.21 18.06 -27.18
CA GLU A 694 -7.60 18.05 -28.51
C GLU A 694 -6.78 16.79 -28.75
N ALA A 695 -6.02 16.32 -27.74
CA ALA A 695 -5.28 15.06 -27.86
C ALA A 695 -6.23 13.85 -28.00
N LEU A 696 -7.36 13.84 -27.30
CA LEU A 696 -8.35 12.76 -27.33
C LEU A 696 -9.13 12.72 -28.66
N PHE A 697 -9.55 13.88 -29.17
CA PHE A 697 -10.37 14.01 -30.39
C PHE A 697 -9.54 14.28 -31.67
N ALA A 698 -8.21 14.37 -31.59
CA ALA A 698 -7.37 14.43 -32.77
C ALA A 698 -7.57 13.18 -33.64
N ARG A 699 -7.52 13.36 -34.96
CA ARG A 699 -7.49 12.24 -35.91
C ARG A 699 -6.14 11.52 -35.81
N GLU A 700 -6.09 10.28 -36.28
CA GLU A 700 -4.81 9.63 -36.60
C GLU A 700 -4.23 10.29 -37.87
N GLU A 701 -2.90 10.35 -37.96
CA GLU A 701 -2.14 10.89 -39.12
C GLU A 701 -1.68 9.74 -40.02
#